data_AF-A0A8S9W9J4-F1
#
_entry.id   AF-A0A8S9W9J4-F1
#
_cell.length_a   1.000
_cell.length_b   1.000
_cell.length_c   1.000
_cell.angle_alpha   90.00
_cell.angle_beta   90.00
_cell.angle_gamma   90.00
#
_symmetry.space_group_name_H-M   'P 1'
#
loop_
_entity.id
_entity.type
_entity.pdbx_description
1 polymer ?
#
loop_
_entity_poly.entity_id
_entity_poly.type
_entity_poly.pdbx_seq_one_letter_code
_entity_poly.pdbx_strand_id
1 'polypeptide(L)'
;AAVENASMPSVTYWINDGHVNLNKNTPQDETTTGFAGPVTATNMSASLTTVQLAGGGTYPPIDEPYYNSLNFNGELLIYDAADGCGEDEWGKSWCDSFDIDEWCVGCRLNSSSNNVTFDRGTDPYLHPVIAVLQVREWYFKEPYQNPYRDNAPEGTPPSGNYAPSGMPDFDQKQDNWKHPITGQETFCGPTAIANCFWWFDSKFGNHSGWPGDGKDEFPLVTAYTDNLSYPLPPFPLQPYPLPLWINDDHRFDNVDHPATVWCTAPCPANPAVGTWDGELVERLACCMNTDGKSEGGAHKGTNVFKMQECIDEWLNDTGLAYMFYERTIERPSFWKIEEEVKKSEDVILLLGFWEEQYDEKYLHSEIDPRVPINPIGIAWHELYPQFCNWSECTSWNDTDGDSRLSPGDYVDFDGNPEEWYVRNVTITINVTNGTHWKYLEFTGGFNQINQAMTNPNGTWWHEIHPEFCPTVQIVNWTDNGDGNLSFCDNITFKGDQGIWHVEEVGTDIIIEKGTKGWTRIGGHYVTVAGVNSYDQAIAFSDPYFDNAEVGGPGVVPVPHPPYPHDALMHNDAQYVSHDFYNVSDNSPSPGGDWWLPDYPVSTDPTLVYNFEELNWYGAPWLGGPIQTEIEYAVIISPKPNLTIRDNWIDWPNPCRIGYRLENTGYSPACCKTQHHVNLSLSTGNWTQLVPICLPPRKGSYVGFFNIGAGNLSCQAGVRTCADCFDVVDETNENDNCYTENWMCGDVLKDGAVTPWDVAILNSYFAGMGGLGQIEAKWTGDVLPDGYITPWDVAVLNTKVAGLGGISCMCTQTCPY
;
A
#
# COMPACT_ATOMS: atom_id res chain seq x y z
N ALA A 1 5.65 24.48 -24.66
CA ALA A 1 6.64 23.41 -24.90
C ALA A 1 6.29 22.28 -23.95
N ALA A 2 5.91 21.11 -24.46
CA ALA A 2 5.80 19.92 -23.62
C ALA A 2 7.22 19.49 -23.25
N VAL A 3 7.50 19.37 -21.95
CA VAL A 3 8.78 18.85 -21.45
C VAL A 3 8.53 17.40 -21.09
N GLU A 4 9.15 16.50 -21.83
CA GLU A 4 9.11 15.07 -21.52
C GLU A 4 9.91 14.84 -20.24
N ASN A 5 9.22 14.40 -19.18
CA ASN A 5 9.85 13.96 -17.96
C ASN A 5 9.93 12.43 -17.97
N ALA A 6 11.10 11.90 -18.34
CA ALA A 6 11.34 10.45 -18.42
C ALA A 6 11.21 9.70 -17.08
N SER A 7 10.95 10.40 -15.97
CA SER A 7 10.65 9.80 -14.66
C SER A 7 9.16 9.62 -14.36
N MET A 8 8.26 10.09 -15.23
CA MET A 8 6.82 9.87 -15.11
C MET A 8 6.39 8.58 -15.84
N PRO A 9 5.28 7.92 -15.44
CA PRO A 9 4.75 6.74 -16.14
C PRO A 9 4.55 7.00 -17.63
N SER A 10 4.65 5.94 -18.44
CA SER A 10 4.40 6.05 -19.88
C SER A 10 2.96 6.52 -20.09
N VAL A 11 2.81 7.70 -20.67
CA VAL A 11 1.51 8.28 -21.01
C VAL A 11 1.40 8.24 -22.51
N THR A 12 0.31 7.68 -23.04
CA THR A 12 -0.02 7.91 -24.44
C THR A 12 -0.81 9.22 -24.52
N TYR A 13 -0.22 10.20 -25.20
CA TYR A 13 -0.83 11.50 -25.39
C TYR A 13 -1.07 11.74 -26.88
N TRP A 14 -2.27 12.24 -27.19
CA TRP A 14 -2.61 12.72 -28.51
C TRP A 14 -2.71 14.24 -28.46
N ILE A 15 -1.90 14.90 -29.27
CA ILE A 15 -1.93 16.35 -29.41
C ILE A 15 -2.73 16.71 -30.66
N ASN A 16 -3.70 17.59 -30.47
CA ASN A 16 -4.38 18.29 -31.54
C ASN A 16 -3.89 19.74 -31.57
N ASP A 17 -3.10 20.12 -32.59
CA ASP A 17 -2.52 21.47 -32.73
C ASP A 17 -3.06 22.15 -34.00
N GLY A 18 -3.29 23.48 -33.94
CA GLY A 18 -3.64 24.30 -35.11
C GLY A 18 -5.12 24.50 -35.40
N HIS A 19 -5.96 24.73 -34.38
CA HIS A 19 -7.40 24.93 -34.55
C HIS A 19 -7.76 26.24 -35.27
N VAL A 20 -8.95 26.27 -35.88
CA VAL A 20 -9.47 27.45 -36.56
C VAL A 20 -9.98 28.47 -35.54
N ASN A 21 -9.57 29.72 -35.69
CA ASN A 21 -10.12 30.84 -34.94
C ASN A 21 -11.61 31.04 -35.30
N LEU A 22 -12.50 30.66 -34.39
CA LEU A 22 -13.94 30.79 -34.55
C LEU A 22 -14.33 32.23 -34.26
N ASN A 23 -14.95 32.88 -35.23
CA ASN A 23 -15.36 34.28 -35.06
C ASN A 23 -16.65 34.55 -35.82
N LYS A 24 -17.49 35.43 -35.26
CA LYS A 24 -18.79 35.78 -35.83
C LYS A 24 -18.77 36.42 -37.22
N ASN A 25 -17.60 36.89 -37.67
CA ASN A 25 -17.45 37.54 -38.98
C ASN A 25 -17.17 36.52 -40.09
N THR A 26 -16.83 35.28 -39.72
CA THR A 26 -16.69 34.14 -40.63
C THR A 26 -17.88 33.19 -40.44
N PRO A 27 -18.28 32.43 -41.48
CA PRO A 27 -19.40 31.48 -41.38
C PRO A 27 -19.05 30.19 -40.61
N GLN A 28 -18.09 30.23 -39.68
CA GLN A 28 -17.60 29.08 -38.93
C GLN A 28 -17.75 29.35 -37.45
N ASP A 29 -18.72 28.67 -36.86
CA ASP A 29 -19.12 28.82 -35.46
C ASP A 29 -18.67 27.63 -34.59
N GLU A 30 -18.40 26.47 -35.22
CA GLU A 30 -17.91 25.26 -34.57
C GLU A 30 -16.73 24.66 -35.33
N THR A 31 -15.87 23.93 -34.62
CA THR A 31 -14.84 23.08 -35.20
C THR A 31 -14.71 21.78 -34.41
N THR A 32 -14.61 20.65 -35.12
CA THR A 32 -14.35 19.34 -34.53
C THR A 32 -13.00 18.83 -34.98
N THR A 33 -12.18 18.39 -34.04
CA THR A 33 -10.83 17.89 -34.32
C THR A 33 -10.64 16.52 -33.66
N GLY A 34 -10.00 15.59 -34.40
CA GLY A 34 -9.83 14.19 -33.98
C GLY A 34 -8.44 13.92 -33.41
N PHE A 35 -8.36 13.00 -32.44
CA PHE A 35 -7.13 12.44 -31.90
C PHE A 35 -6.74 11.20 -32.73
N ALA A 36 -5.59 11.24 -33.40
CA ALA A 36 -5.20 10.22 -34.38
C ALA A 36 -4.51 9.00 -33.73
N GLY A 37 -5.16 7.85 -33.73
CA GLY A 37 -4.60 6.56 -33.28
C GLY A 37 -5.61 5.75 -32.47
N PRO A 38 -5.46 4.42 -32.39
CA PRO A 38 -6.32 3.59 -31.54
C PRO A 38 -6.04 3.89 -30.06
N VAL A 39 -7.09 3.97 -29.25
CA VAL A 39 -7.01 3.98 -27.78
C VAL A 39 -7.52 2.63 -27.30
N THR A 40 -6.69 1.82 -26.64
CA THR A 40 -7.09 0.51 -26.12
C THR A 40 -7.98 0.68 -24.90
N ALA A 41 -9.30 0.57 -25.08
CA ALA A 41 -10.30 0.97 -24.07
C ALA A 41 -10.48 0.02 -22.86
N THR A 42 -9.67 -1.03 -22.73
CA THR A 42 -9.76 -1.94 -21.57
C THR A 42 -8.80 -1.45 -20.49
N ASN A 43 -9.35 -1.03 -19.34
CA ASN A 43 -8.62 -0.63 -18.13
C ASN A 43 -7.72 0.63 -18.29
N MET A 44 -8.28 1.73 -18.81
CA MET A 44 -7.56 3.01 -18.94
C MET A 44 -8.38 4.21 -18.44
N SER A 45 -7.73 5.10 -17.71
CA SER A 45 -8.20 6.45 -17.36
C SER A 45 -7.83 7.44 -18.47
N ALA A 46 -8.60 8.53 -18.65
CA ALA A 46 -8.20 9.60 -19.57
C ALA A 46 -8.64 11.01 -19.16
N SER A 47 -7.73 11.97 -19.35
CA SER A 47 -7.97 13.41 -19.23
C SER A 47 -7.82 14.12 -20.57
N LEU A 48 -8.59 15.20 -20.75
CA LEU A 48 -8.51 16.10 -21.88
C LEU A 48 -8.09 17.47 -21.36
N THR A 49 -6.91 17.96 -21.70
CA THR A 49 -6.50 19.34 -21.44
C THR A 49 -6.80 20.21 -22.65
N THR A 50 -7.52 21.31 -22.48
CA THR A 50 -7.76 22.31 -23.53
C THR A 50 -7.07 23.62 -23.18
N VAL A 51 -6.52 24.31 -24.19
CA VAL A 51 -6.06 25.69 -24.06
C VAL A 51 -6.84 26.57 -25.03
N GLN A 52 -7.47 27.61 -24.52
CA GLN A 52 -8.24 28.58 -25.30
C GLN A 52 -7.71 29.99 -25.04
N LEU A 53 -7.56 30.81 -26.08
CA LEU A 53 -6.97 32.16 -25.98
C LEU A 53 -7.98 33.28 -25.70
N ALA A 54 -9.28 33.00 -25.83
CA ALA A 54 -10.28 34.06 -25.82
C ALA A 54 -11.72 33.53 -25.64
N GLY A 55 -12.42 34.04 -24.63
CA GLY A 55 -13.84 33.85 -24.32
C GLY A 55 -14.56 35.19 -24.11
N GLY A 56 -15.89 35.22 -24.20
CA GLY A 56 -16.64 36.45 -23.91
C GLY A 56 -16.70 36.73 -22.40
N GLY A 57 -16.23 37.90 -21.96
CA GLY A 57 -16.13 38.27 -20.52
C GLY A 57 -17.47 38.54 -19.80
N THR A 58 -18.54 37.83 -20.14
CA THR A 58 -19.83 37.93 -19.45
C THR A 58 -20.27 36.57 -18.93
N TYR A 59 -20.13 36.38 -17.62
CA TYR A 59 -20.64 35.23 -16.87
C TYR A 59 -22.10 34.93 -17.24
N PRO A 60 -22.46 33.67 -17.55
CA PRO A 60 -23.83 33.32 -17.91
C PRO A 60 -24.80 33.53 -16.72
N PRO A 61 -26.00 34.08 -16.94
CA PRO A 61 -27.13 33.83 -16.06
C PRO A 61 -27.44 32.32 -16.06
N ILE A 62 -27.82 31.78 -14.91
CA ILE A 62 -27.87 30.34 -14.56
C ILE A 62 -28.71 29.42 -15.49
N ASP A 63 -29.35 29.89 -16.56
CA ASP A 63 -30.29 29.09 -17.37
C ASP A 63 -30.32 29.36 -18.90
N GLU A 64 -29.22 29.77 -19.55
CA GLU A 64 -29.20 30.05 -21.02
C GLU A 64 -28.20 29.15 -21.81
N PRO A 65 -28.65 28.31 -22.77
CA PRO A 65 -27.82 27.35 -23.53
C PRO A 65 -27.05 27.97 -24.71
N TYR A 66 -26.78 29.28 -24.69
CA TYR A 66 -26.28 30.02 -25.87
C TYR A 66 -24.81 30.47 -25.78
N TYR A 67 -24.04 30.03 -24.79
CA TYR A 67 -22.61 30.36 -24.67
C TYR A 67 -21.71 29.41 -25.46
N ASN A 68 -20.40 29.65 -25.46
CA ASN A 68 -19.47 28.69 -26.03
C ASN A 68 -19.57 27.33 -25.31
N SER A 69 -19.22 26.25 -25.99
CA SER A 69 -19.29 24.90 -25.42
C SER A 69 -18.15 24.02 -25.91
N LEU A 70 -17.85 23.02 -25.08
CA LEU A 70 -16.87 21.99 -25.35
C LEU A 70 -17.56 20.63 -25.28
N ASN A 71 -17.42 19.84 -26.35
CA ASN A 71 -17.94 18.48 -26.40
C ASN A 71 -16.81 17.50 -26.69
N PHE A 72 -16.92 16.27 -26.18
CA PHE A 72 -16.00 15.18 -26.46
C PHE A 72 -16.77 13.96 -26.95
N ASN A 73 -16.40 13.41 -28.10
CA ASN A 73 -17.10 12.30 -28.76
C ASN A 73 -18.62 12.52 -28.96
N GLY A 74 -19.02 13.79 -29.14
CA GLY A 74 -20.43 14.18 -29.31
C GLY A 74 -21.19 14.39 -28.00
N GLU A 75 -20.57 14.16 -26.84
CA GLU A 75 -21.14 14.43 -25.53
C GLU A 75 -20.65 15.77 -24.97
N LEU A 76 -21.56 16.58 -24.42
CA LEU A 76 -21.23 17.88 -23.83
C LEU A 76 -20.36 17.70 -22.57
N LEU A 77 -19.24 18.42 -22.48
CA LEU A 77 -18.42 18.53 -21.27
C LEU A 77 -18.84 19.74 -20.44
N ILE A 78 -18.91 20.93 -21.06
CA ILE A 78 -19.24 22.17 -20.36
C ILE A 78 -19.78 23.24 -21.31
N TYR A 79 -20.55 24.19 -20.75
CA TYR A 79 -20.84 25.49 -21.34
C TYR A 79 -19.93 26.53 -20.69
N ASP A 80 -19.51 27.55 -21.44
CA ASP A 80 -18.53 28.55 -20.98
C ASP A 80 -17.14 27.93 -20.76
N ALA A 81 -16.67 27.16 -21.76
CA ALA A 81 -15.35 26.51 -21.75
C ALA A 81 -14.18 27.48 -21.90
N ALA A 82 -14.44 28.75 -22.17
CA ALA A 82 -13.44 29.81 -22.19
C ALA A 82 -14.13 31.11 -21.81
N ASP A 83 -13.72 31.71 -20.70
CA ASP A 83 -14.21 33.00 -20.22
C ASP A 83 -13.13 34.08 -20.30
N GLY A 84 -11.86 33.68 -20.50
CA GLY A 84 -10.68 34.54 -20.52
C GLY A 84 -10.49 35.36 -19.25
N CYS A 85 -11.23 35.08 -18.18
CA CYS A 85 -11.38 35.90 -16.98
C CYS A 85 -11.70 35.05 -15.74
N GLY A 86 -10.92 35.13 -14.67
CA GLY A 86 -11.20 34.42 -13.42
C GLY A 86 -10.89 35.25 -12.18
N GLU A 87 -11.13 34.72 -10.98
CA GLU A 87 -10.81 35.32 -9.69
C GLU A 87 -10.07 34.30 -8.81
N ASP A 88 -8.95 34.67 -8.21
CA ASP A 88 -8.18 33.76 -7.34
C ASP A 88 -8.82 33.65 -5.94
N GLU A 89 -8.30 32.73 -5.13
CA GLU A 89 -8.72 32.52 -3.74
C GLU A 89 -8.52 33.74 -2.82
N TRP A 90 -7.87 34.81 -3.32
CA TRP A 90 -7.69 36.09 -2.63
C TRP A 90 -8.56 37.22 -3.20
N GLY A 91 -9.49 36.91 -4.11
CA GLY A 91 -10.45 37.86 -4.66
C GLY A 91 -9.87 38.78 -5.75
N LYS A 92 -8.77 38.37 -6.40
CA LYS A 92 -8.14 39.15 -7.46
C LYS A 92 -8.55 38.60 -8.82
N SER A 93 -9.28 39.41 -9.56
CA SER A 93 -9.71 39.06 -10.90
C SER A 93 -8.65 39.32 -11.98
N TRP A 94 -8.61 38.45 -12.98
CA TRP A 94 -7.90 38.64 -14.25
C TRP A 94 -8.89 38.58 -15.41
N CYS A 95 -8.51 39.17 -16.54
CA CYS A 95 -9.21 39.13 -17.81
C CYS A 95 -8.20 39.22 -18.96
N ASP A 96 -8.63 38.83 -20.17
CA ASP A 96 -7.81 38.78 -21.40
C ASP A 96 -6.63 37.77 -21.32
N SER A 97 -6.81 36.70 -20.54
CA SER A 97 -5.85 35.60 -20.41
C SER A 97 -6.23 34.40 -21.28
N PHE A 98 -5.31 33.45 -21.45
CA PHE A 98 -5.64 32.13 -21.97
C PHE A 98 -6.16 31.25 -20.83
N ASP A 99 -7.16 30.44 -21.12
CA ASP A 99 -7.71 29.44 -20.22
C ASP A 99 -7.00 28.10 -20.50
N ILE A 100 -6.57 27.43 -19.43
CA ILE A 100 -6.06 26.06 -19.48
C ILE A 100 -6.88 25.25 -18.52
N ASP A 101 -7.72 24.37 -19.06
CA ASP A 101 -8.62 23.54 -18.28
C ASP A 101 -8.39 22.07 -18.58
N GLU A 102 -8.61 21.23 -17.57
CA GLU A 102 -8.51 19.78 -17.68
C GLU A 102 -9.87 19.14 -17.39
N TRP A 103 -10.27 18.20 -18.25
CA TRP A 103 -11.56 17.53 -18.22
C TRP A 103 -11.39 16.03 -18.09
N CYS A 104 -12.24 15.38 -17.29
CA CYS A 104 -12.30 13.92 -17.23
C CYS A 104 -13.10 13.34 -18.40
N VAL A 105 -12.47 12.44 -19.17
CA VAL A 105 -13.06 11.86 -20.39
C VAL A 105 -12.91 10.33 -20.49
N GLY A 106 -12.38 9.67 -19.45
CA GLY A 106 -12.12 8.22 -19.43
C GLY A 106 -13.33 7.36 -19.82
N CYS A 107 -14.49 7.62 -19.20
CA CYS A 107 -15.74 6.90 -19.50
C CYS A 107 -16.34 7.20 -20.89
N ARG A 108 -15.81 8.21 -21.60
CA ARG A 108 -16.28 8.67 -22.91
C ARG A 108 -15.33 8.27 -24.03
N LEU A 109 -14.29 7.49 -23.74
CA LEU A 109 -13.34 7.01 -24.74
C LEU A 109 -13.99 6.04 -25.72
N ASN A 110 -13.65 6.20 -26.99
CA ASN A 110 -13.98 5.26 -28.04
C ASN A 110 -12.70 4.55 -28.50
N SER A 111 -12.77 3.22 -28.64
CA SER A 111 -11.63 2.39 -29.00
C SER A 111 -11.09 2.64 -30.42
N SER A 112 -11.91 3.25 -31.27
CA SER A 112 -11.62 3.43 -32.70
C SER A 112 -11.22 4.85 -33.10
N SER A 113 -11.80 5.88 -32.47
CA SER A 113 -11.55 7.29 -32.79
C SER A 113 -12.11 8.20 -31.71
N ASN A 114 -11.29 9.11 -31.19
CA ASN A 114 -11.71 10.14 -30.24
C ASN A 114 -11.67 11.53 -30.89
N ASN A 115 -12.60 12.42 -30.55
CA ASN A 115 -12.64 13.80 -31.05
C ASN A 115 -13.14 14.79 -30.00
N VAL A 116 -12.78 16.04 -30.20
CA VAL A 116 -13.24 17.19 -29.42
C VAL A 116 -13.89 18.21 -30.34
N THR A 117 -15.00 18.79 -29.92
CA THR A 117 -15.72 19.84 -30.64
C THR A 117 -15.73 21.10 -29.80
N PHE A 118 -15.24 22.20 -30.40
CA PHE A 118 -15.33 23.54 -29.85
C PHE A 118 -16.42 24.29 -30.60
N ASP A 119 -17.38 24.87 -29.88
CA ASP A 119 -18.43 25.72 -30.44
C ASP A 119 -18.38 27.08 -29.75
N ARG A 120 -18.32 28.18 -30.51
CA ARG A 120 -18.31 29.54 -29.95
C ARG A 120 -19.68 29.96 -29.43
N GLY A 121 -20.76 29.30 -29.82
CA GLY A 121 -22.13 29.71 -29.50
C GLY A 121 -22.39 31.19 -29.85
N THR A 122 -22.80 31.98 -28.86
CA THR A 122 -23.01 33.43 -29.02
C THR A 122 -21.75 34.28 -28.82
N ASP A 123 -20.62 33.69 -28.42
CA ASP A 123 -19.39 34.47 -28.23
C ASP A 123 -18.89 35.07 -29.55
N PRO A 124 -18.39 36.33 -29.51
CA PRO A 124 -17.91 37.00 -30.70
C PRO A 124 -16.67 36.32 -31.30
N TYR A 125 -15.89 35.64 -30.46
CA TYR A 125 -14.69 34.90 -30.81
C TYR A 125 -14.46 33.73 -29.83
N LEU A 126 -13.96 32.61 -30.34
CA LEU A 126 -13.38 31.51 -29.55
C LEU A 126 -12.14 31.02 -30.31
N HIS A 127 -11.00 30.97 -29.65
CA HIS A 127 -9.74 30.56 -30.28
C HIS A 127 -9.12 29.39 -29.52
N PRO A 128 -9.51 28.15 -29.87
CA PRO A 128 -8.84 26.96 -29.35
C PRO A 128 -7.39 26.97 -29.86
N VAL A 129 -6.45 26.63 -28.99
CA VAL A 129 -5.02 26.56 -29.35
C VAL A 129 -4.62 25.12 -29.49
N ILE A 130 -4.73 24.37 -28.40
CA ILE A 130 -4.30 22.98 -28.30
C ILE A 130 -5.34 22.20 -27.50
N ALA A 131 -5.50 20.94 -27.87
CA ALA A 131 -6.18 19.94 -27.05
C ALA A 131 -5.24 18.74 -26.88
N VAL A 132 -5.08 18.27 -25.65
CA VAL A 132 -4.22 17.13 -25.32
C VAL A 132 -5.09 16.07 -24.66
N LEU A 133 -5.28 14.93 -25.34
CA LEU A 133 -5.91 13.75 -24.74
C LEU A 133 -4.81 12.88 -24.15
N GLN A 134 -4.82 12.72 -22.83
CA GLN A 134 -3.91 11.89 -22.07
C GLN A 134 -4.64 10.64 -21.61
N VAL A 135 -4.13 9.46 -21.93
CA VAL A 135 -4.66 8.17 -21.49
C VAL A 135 -3.62 7.48 -20.61
N ARG A 136 -4.04 7.00 -19.43
CA ARG A 136 -3.19 6.36 -18.42
C ARG A 136 -3.75 4.97 -18.07
N GLU A 137 -2.88 3.97 -18.06
CA GLU A 137 -3.21 2.60 -17.65
C GLU A 137 -3.25 2.47 -16.13
N TRP A 138 -3.98 1.47 -15.63
CA TRP A 138 -3.77 0.95 -14.28
C TRP A 138 -2.29 0.63 -14.07
N TYR A 139 -1.76 0.93 -12.88
CA TYR A 139 -0.43 0.46 -12.52
C TYR A 139 -0.57 -0.86 -11.76
N PHE A 140 -0.24 -1.97 -12.42
CA PHE A 140 -0.13 -3.28 -11.78
C PHE A 140 1.32 -3.60 -11.41
N LYS A 141 1.48 -4.48 -10.43
CA LYS A 141 2.73 -5.21 -10.23
C LYS A 141 2.90 -6.19 -11.38
N GLU A 142 3.53 -5.70 -12.45
CA GLU A 142 3.81 -6.49 -13.64
C GLU A 142 4.73 -7.66 -13.33
N PRO A 143 4.46 -8.88 -13.86
CA PRO A 143 5.38 -10.01 -13.75
C PRO A 143 6.77 -9.59 -14.22
N TYR A 144 7.79 -9.89 -13.41
CA TYR A 144 9.15 -9.47 -13.68
C TYR A 144 9.59 -9.85 -15.11
N GLN A 145 9.79 -8.85 -15.97
CA GLN A 145 10.22 -9.05 -17.35
C GLN A 145 11.73 -9.34 -17.37
N ASN A 146 12.11 -10.57 -17.75
CA ASN A 146 13.50 -10.97 -17.91
C ASN A 146 14.16 -10.24 -19.12
N PRO A 147 15.18 -9.39 -18.91
CA PRO A 147 15.85 -8.63 -19.99
C PRO A 147 16.72 -9.48 -20.94
N TYR A 148 16.90 -10.78 -20.68
CA TYR A 148 17.57 -11.69 -21.63
C TYR A 148 16.63 -12.22 -22.72
N ARG A 149 15.35 -11.84 -22.71
CA ARG A 149 14.32 -12.37 -23.62
C ARG A 149 13.61 -11.32 -24.48
N ASP A 150 14.18 -10.11 -24.61
CA ASP A 150 13.69 -8.98 -25.45
C ASP A 150 13.59 -9.29 -26.98
N ASN A 151 13.81 -10.54 -27.39
CA ASN A 151 13.63 -11.03 -28.76
C ASN A 151 12.69 -12.27 -28.84
N ALA A 152 11.90 -12.54 -27.80
CA ALA A 152 10.95 -13.65 -27.81
C ALA A 152 9.81 -13.40 -28.82
N PRO A 153 9.36 -14.41 -29.59
CA PRO A 153 8.22 -14.27 -30.49
C PRO A 153 6.95 -13.82 -29.78
N GLU A 154 6.13 -13.03 -30.47
CA GLU A 154 4.79 -12.64 -30.06
C GLU A 154 3.95 -13.91 -29.73
N GLY A 155 3.38 -13.99 -28.52
CA GLY A 155 2.67 -15.17 -28.00
C GLY A 155 3.49 -16.10 -27.11
N THR A 156 4.73 -15.74 -26.76
CA THR A 156 5.47 -16.41 -25.67
C THR A 156 4.89 -15.94 -24.33
N PRO A 157 4.43 -16.83 -23.43
CA PRO A 157 3.95 -16.43 -22.11
C PRO A 157 5.03 -15.61 -21.38
N PRO A 158 4.66 -14.56 -20.61
CA PRO A 158 5.61 -13.88 -19.74
C PRO A 158 6.23 -14.93 -18.83
N SER A 159 7.53 -15.16 -18.98
CA SER A 159 8.27 -16.00 -18.04
C SER A 159 8.64 -15.14 -16.83
N GLY A 160 7.64 -14.81 -16.01
CA GLY A 160 7.86 -14.46 -14.61
C GLY A 160 8.14 -15.77 -13.88
N ASN A 161 9.32 -15.91 -13.29
CA ASN A 161 9.85 -17.22 -12.90
C ASN A 161 8.91 -17.93 -11.90
N TYR A 162 8.47 -17.26 -10.83
CA TYR A 162 7.67 -17.90 -9.78
C TYR A 162 6.38 -17.14 -9.40
N ALA A 163 6.16 -15.96 -9.99
CA ALA A 163 4.90 -15.20 -9.92
C ALA A 163 4.51 -14.67 -11.32
N PRO A 164 4.14 -15.56 -12.27
CA PRO A 164 3.99 -15.23 -13.68
C PRO A 164 2.79 -14.33 -14.01
N SER A 165 1.84 -14.21 -13.08
CA SER A 165 0.58 -13.47 -13.24
C SER A 165 0.51 -12.18 -12.41
N GLY A 166 1.63 -11.74 -11.82
CA GLY A 166 1.68 -10.57 -10.93
C GLY A 166 1.71 -10.97 -9.46
N MET A 167 1.21 -10.09 -8.58
CA MET A 167 1.12 -10.33 -7.14
C MET A 167 0.37 -11.65 -6.86
N PRO A 168 0.96 -12.61 -6.12
CA PRO A 168 0.27 -13.84 -5.72
C PRO A 168 -1.00 -13.55 -4.90
N ASP A 169 -1.85 -14.57 -4.75
CA ASP A 169 -3.19 -14.43 -4.18
C ASP A 169 -3.57 -15.62 -3.30
N PHE A 170 -2.72 -15.96 -2.33
CA PHE A 170 -2.91 -17.14 -1.49
C PHE A 170 -4.20 -17.06 -0.66
N ASP A 171 -5.09 -18.06 -0.83
CA ASP A 171 -6.36 -18.17 -0.13
C ASP A 171 -6.15 -18.63 1.33
N GLN A 172 -6.81 -17.97 2.28
CA GLN A 172 -6.72 -18.33 3.70
C GLN A 172 -7.67 -19.46 4.12
N LYS A 173 -8.61 -19.90 3.28
CA LYS A 173 -9.61 -20.96 3.57
C LYS A 173 -9.02 -22.35 3.39
N GLN A 174 -7.79 -22.53 3.87
CA GLN A 174 -6.99 -23.75 3.76
C GLN A 174 -6.68 -24.31 5.16
N ASP A 175 -6.03 -25.48 5.22
CA ASP A 175 -5.56 -26.22 6.41
C ASP A 175 -6.12 -25.87 7.81
N ASN A 176 -7.46 -25.93 8.00
CA ASN A 176 -8.12 -25.56 9.26
C ASN A 176 -7.55 -24.26 9.88
N TRP A 177 -7.18 -23.28 9.04
CA TRP A 177 -6.66 -21.95 9.38
C TRP A 177 -7.74 -21.05 10.01
N LYS A 178 -8.35 -21.62 11.03
CA LYS A 178 -9.53 -21.16 11.72
C LYS A 178 -9.23 -20.98 13.18
N HIS A 179 -9.82 -19.96 13.76
CA HIS A 179 -9.86 -19.82 15.20
C HIS A 179 -10.60 -21.03 15.82
N PRO A 180 -9.98 -21.75 16.77
CA PRO A 180 -10.48 -23.06 17.23
C PRO A 180 -11.83 -23.01 17.96
N ILE A 181 -12.23 -21.85 18.48
CA ILE A 181 -13.48 -21.66 19.23
C ILE A 181 -14.59 -21.14 18.32
N THR A 182 -14.29 -20.08 17.56
CA THR A 182 -15.29 -19.35 16.76
C THR A 182 -15.45 -19.90 15.34
N GLY A 183 -14.46 -20.65 14.84
CA GLY A 183 -14.47 -21.20 13.48
C GLY A 183 -14.26 -20.16 12.37
N GLN A 184 -13.94 -18.92 12.71
CA GLN A 184 -13.60 -17.84 11.79
C GLN A 184 -12.28 -18.13 11.08
N GLU A 185 -12.18 -17.84 9.79
CA GLU A 185 -10.90 -17.87 9.05
C GLU A 185 -10.04 -16.67 9.51
N THR A 186 -8.81 -16.91 10.00
CA THR A 186 -8.02 -15.89 10.72
C THR A 186 -6.66 -15.57 10.08
N PHE A 187 -6.38 -16.11 8.91
CA PHE A 187 -5.04 -16.16 8.33
C PHE A 187 -4.74 -15.11 7.26
N CYS A 188 -5.64 -14.15 7.04
CA CYS A 188 -5.44 -13.04 6.11
C CYS A 188 -4.11 -12.29 6.29
N GLY A 189 -3.61 -12.12 7.52
CA GLY A 189 -2.32 -11.47 7.78
C GLY A 189 -1.12 -12.28 7.25
N PRO A 190 -0.96 -13.54 7.68
CA PRO A 190 0.08 -14.44 7.17
C PRO A 190 0.05 -14.64 5.66
N THR A 191 -1.12 -14.83 5.05
CA THR A 191 -1.24 -14.99 3.60
C THR A 191 -0.86 -13.71 2.85
N ALA A 192 -1.26 -12.54 3.35
CA ALA A 192 -0.86 -11.26 2.76
C ALA A 192 0.66 -11.05 2.76
N ILE A 193 1.38 -11.48 3.80
CA ILE A 193 2.85 -11.43 3.80
C ILE A 193 3.45 -12.49 2.89
N ALA A 194 2.87 -13.70 2.86
CA ALA A 194 3.33 -14.75 1.96
C ALA A 194 3.27 -14.29 0.49
N ASN A 195 2.21 -13.57 0.08
CA ASN A 195 2.11 -12.96 -1.24
C ASN A 195 3.30 -12.04 -1.54
N CYS A 196 3.64 -11.14 -0.60
CA CYS A 196 4.76 -10.20 -0.74
C CYS A 196 6.13 -10.91 -0.77
N PHE A 197 6.37 -11.83 0.16
CA PHE A 197 7.64 -12.56 0.23
C PHE A 197 7.87 -13.40 -1.01
N TRP A 198 6.84 -14.12 -1.49
CA TRP A 198 6.90 -14.88 -2.72
C TRP A 198 7.15 -13.99 -3.95
N TRP A 199 6.50 -12.82 -4.00
CA TRP A 199 6.73 -11.85 -5.07
C TRP A 199 8.17 -11.34 -5.11
N PHE A 200 8.71 -10.90 -3.96
CA PHE A 200 10.08 -10.42 -3.90
C PHE A 200 11.11 -11.52 -4.13
N ASP A 201 10.89 -12.71 -3.59
CA ASP A 201 11.76 -13.85 -3.82
C ASP A 201 11.83 -14.17 -5.32
N SER A 202 10.67 -14.24 -5.99
CA SER A 202 10.61 -14.38 -7.46
C SER A 202 11.29 -13.23 -8.22
N LYS A 203 11.25 -12.00 -7.71
CA LYS A 203 11.83 -10.81 -8.37
C LYS A 203 13.35 -10.79 -8.29
N PHE A 204 13.93 -11.31 -7.20
CA PHE A 204 15.37 -11.25 -6.92
C PHE A 204 16.10 -12.59 -7.09
N GLY A 205 15.39 -13.71 -7.13
CA GLY A 205 15.92 -15.05 -7.37
C GLY A 205 16.29 -15.32 -8.84
N ASN A 206 16.33 -16.61 -9.21
CA ASN A 206 16.66 -17.05 -10.57
C ASN A 206 15.76 -16.33 -11.59
N HIS A 207 16.31 -15.71 -12.63
CA HIS A 207 15.46 -15.03 -13.65
C HIS A 207 15.09 -15.94 -14.83
N SER A 208 15.54 -17.19 -14.83
CA SER A 208 15.39 -18.13 -15.96
C SER A 208 14.72 -19.47 -15.62
N GLY A 209 14.18 -19.63 -14.40
CA GLY A 209 13.56 -20.87 -13.92
C GLY A 209 12.06 -20.98 -14.21
N TRP A 210 11.41 -21.91 -13.50
CA TRP A 210 9.94 -22.04 -13.35
C TRP A 210 9.60 -22.70 -12.00
N PRO A 211 8.36 -22.60 -11.47
CA PRO A 211 8.00 -23.24 -10.19
C PRO A 211 8.25 -24.74 -10.20
N GLY A 212 8.99 -25.25 -9.20
CA GLY A 212 9.38 -26.67 -9.12
C GLY A 212 10.60 -27.06 -9.97
N ASP A 213 11.41 -26.11 -10.46
CA ASP A 213 12.67 -26.35 -11.16
C ASP A 213 13.83 -26.81 -10.24
N GLY A 214 13.63 -26.73 -8.93
CA GLY A 214 14.56 -27.22 -7.91
C GLY A 214 15.67 -26.24 -7.57
N LYS A 215 15.45 -24.94 -7.81
CA LYS A 215 16.42 -23.90 -7.49
C LYS A 215 15.92 -22.93 -6.42
N ASP A 216 16.69 -22.87 -5.34
CA ASP A 216 16.59 -21.87 -4.28
C ASP A 216 17.83 -20.95 -4.41
N GLU A 217 17.63 -19.74 -4.95
CA GLU A 217 18.70 -18.77 -5.23
C GLU A 217 18.55 -17.46 -4.42
N PHE A 218 17.40 -17.22 -3.78
CA PHE A 218 17.14 -16.06 -2.92
C PHE A 218 16.53 -16.54 -1.60
N PRO A 219 17.01 -16.07 -0.43
CA PRO A 219 16.70 -16.74 0.84
C PRO A 219 15.45 -16.18 1.53
N LEU A 220 14.59 -15.40 0.85
CA LEU A 220 13.44 -14.74 1.51
C LEU A 220 12.32 -15.74 1.78
N VAL A 221 12.08 -16.64 0.82
CA VAL A 221 11.32 -17.88 0.96
C VAL A 221 12.32 -19.04 0.98
N THR A 222 12.03 -20.10 1.72
CA THR A 222 12.88 -21.28 1.78
C THR A 222 12.07 -22.51 1.40
N ALA A 223 12.73 -23.55 0.87
CA ALA A 223 12.08 -24.82 0.63
C ALA A 223 11.76 -25.54 1.95
N TYR A 224 10.49 -25.56 2.34
CA TYR A 224 10.00 -26.32 3.50
C TYR A 224 9.89 -27.79 3.10
N THR A 225 10.98 -28.54 3.29
CA THR A 225 11.01 -29.97 2.95
C THR A 225 10.21 -30.78 3.96
N ASP A 226 8.95 -31.07 3.65
CA ASP A 226 8.24 -32.15 4.29
C ASP A 226 8.50 -33.43 3.48
N ASN A 227 9.05 -34.47 4.11
CA ASN A 227 9.28 -35.76 3.42
C ASN A 227 7.95 -36.52 3.17
N LEU A 228 6.83 -35.79 3.05
CA LEU A 228 5.48 -36.33 2.97
C LEU A 228 5.09 -36.55 1.50
N SER A 229 4.17 -37.49 1.29
CA SER A 229 3.68 -37.81 -0.04
C SER A 229 2.47 -36.92 -0.34
N TYR A 230 2.67 -35.84 -1.10
CA TYR A 230 1.56 -35.03 -1.59
C TYR A 230 0.71 -35.85 -2.58
N PRO A 231 -0.63 -35.91 -2.45
CA PRO A 231 -1.48 -36.40 -3.52
C PRO A 231 -1.42 -35.37 -4.66
N LEU A 232 -0.51 -35.58 -5.62
CA LEU A 232 -0.30 -34.71 -6.79
C LEU A 232 -1.62 -34.05 -7.21
N PRO A 233 -1.73 -32.71 -7.20
CA PRO A 233 -2.97 -32.07 -7.56
C PRO A 233 -3.29 -32.40 -9.03
N PRO A 234 -4.56 -32.33 -9.45
CA PRO A 234 -4.99 -32.81 -10.77
C PRO A 234 -4.48 -31.99 -11.97
N PHE A 235 -3.60 -31.02 -11.73
CA PHE A 235 -3.00 -30.16 -12.75
C PHE A 235 -1.97 -30.92 -13.59
N PRO A 236 -1.78 -30.54 -14.86
CA PRO A 236 -1.09 -31.39 -15.82
C PRO A 236 0.33 -31.69 -15.34
N LEU A 237 0.58 -32.98 -15.10
CA LEU A 237 1.89 -33.57 -14.89
C LEU A 237 2.92 -32.90 -15.80
N GLN A 238 3.72 -31.97 -15.27
CA GLN A 238 4.85 -31.46 -16.01
C GLN A 238 5.86 -32.60 -16.24
N PRO A 239 6.51 -32.66 -17.42
CA PRO A 239 7.15 -33.89 -17.93
C PRO A 239 8.55 -34.18 -17.33
N TYR A 240 8.86 -33.75 -16.11
CA TYR A 240 10.26 -33.61 -15.66
C TYR A 240 10.71 -34.66 -14.62
N PRO A 241 12.00 -35.07 -14.66
CA PRO A 241 12.48 -36.19 -13.86
C PRO A 241 12.68 -35.82 -12.38
N LEU A 242 12.09 -36.62 -11.49
CA LEU A 242 12.46 -36.72 -10.05
C LEU A 242 13.99 -36.85 -9.92
N PRO A 243 14.70 -36.09 -9.04
CA PRO A 243 14.26 -35.63 -7.72
C PRO A 243 14.46 -34.11 -7.44
N LEU A 244 14.59 -33.26 -8.45
CA LEU A 244 15.01 -31.85 -8.26
C LEU A 244 13.93 -30.95 -7.60
N TRP A 245 12.65 -31.24 -7.80
CA TRP A 245 11.50 -30.46 -7.31
C TRP A 245 11.33 -30.37 -5.78
N ILE A 246 11.88 -31.29 -5.00
CA ILE A 246 11.64 -31.36 -3.53
C ILE A 246 12.31 -30.19 -2.79
N ASN A 247 13.35 -29.62 -3.37
CA ASN A 247 14.12 -28.53 -2.76
C ASN A 247 13.81 -27.17 -3.42
N ASP A 248 12.63 -27.03 -4.02
CA ASP A 248 12.18 -25.78 -4.63
C ASP A 248 11.38 -24.97 -3.60
N ASP A 249 11.78 -23.72 -3.39
CA ASP A 249 11.19 -22.74 -2.49
C ASP A 249 9.91 -22.10 -3.03
N HIS A 250 9.60 -22.30 -4.31
CA HIS A 250 8.38 -21.85 -4.97
C HIS A 250 7.53 -23.01 -5.50
N ARG A 251 7.66 -24.20 -4.91
CA ARG A 251 6.68 -25.27 -5.09
C ARG A 251 5.34 -24.86 -4.47
N PHE A 252 4.21 -25.17 -5.12
CA PHE A 252 2.88 -24.75 -4.63
C PHE A 252 2.58 -25.26 -3.19
N ASP A 253 3.10 -26.43 -2.82
CA ASP A 253 3.00 -27.03 -1.48
C ASP A 253 4.02 -26.45 -0.48
N ASN A 254 4.65 -25.31 -0.80
CA ASN A 254 5.44 -24.51 0.14
C ASN A 254 4.60 -23.44 0.84
N VAL A 255 3.43 -23.12 0.29
CA VAL A 255 2.44 -22.20 0.88
C VAL A 255 1.72 -22.91 2.03
N ASP A 256 1.16 -24.07 1.70
CA ASP A 256 0.42 -24.96 2.58
C ASP A 256 0.56 -26.41 2.09
N HIS A 257 0.74 -27.34 3.02
CA HIS A 257 0.56 -28.76 2.77
C HIS A 257 -0.59 -29.29 3.65
N PRO A 258 -1.66 -29.89 3.10
CA PRO A 258 -2.82 -30.35 3.90
C PRO A 258 -2.57 -31.58 4.82
N ALA A 259 -1.30 -31.92 5.09
CA ALA A 259 -0.88 -33.06 5.91
C ALA A 259 0.00 -32.64 7.09
N THR A 260 0.69 -31.52 6.97
CA THR A 260 1.02 -30.64 8.09
C THR A 260 -0.30 -29.98 8.52
N VAL A 261 -0.47 -29.76 9.82
CA VAL A 261 -1.74 -29.26 10.37
C VAL A 261 -1.42 -28.15 11.32
N TRP A 262 -2.06 -27.00 11.10
CA TRP A 262 -1.95 -25.86 11.99
C TRP A 262 -2.15 -26.23 13.47
N CYS A 263 -1.14 -25.90 14.27
CA CYS A 263 -0.75 -26.68 15.45
C CYS A 263 -1.74 -26.71 16.64
N THR A 264 -1.69 -27.82 17.40
CA THR A 264 -2.41 -28.05 18.68
C THR A 264 -1.64 -27.63 19.94
N ALA A 265 -0.52 -26.91 19.81
CA ALA A 265 0.38 -26.51 20.90
C ALA A 265 0.73 -25.02 20.78
N PRO A 266 1.23 -24.34 21.83
CA PRO A 266 1.76 -22.99 21.67
C PRO A 266 2.91 -23.03 20.64
N CYS A 267 2.81 -22.19 19.61
CA CYS A 267 3.87 -22.02 18.61
C CYS A 267 5.19 -21.64 19.31
N PRO A 268 6.33 -22.25 18.97
CA PRO A 268 7.62 -21.67 19.33
C PRO A 268 7.74 -20.28 18.70
N ALA A 269 8.28 -19.31 19.45
CA ALA A 269 8.65 -18.02 18.87
C ALA A 269 9.72 -18.28 17.80
N ASN A 270 9.37 -18.04 16.54
CA ASN A 270 10.22 -18.22 15.36
C ASN A 270 10.85 -19.63 15.24
N PRO A 271 10.08 -20.64 14.74
CA PRO A 271 10.64 -21.97 14.54
C PRO A 271 11.76 -21.93 13.49
N ALA A 272 12.92 -22.49 13.86
CA ALA A 272 14.03 -22.67 12.93
C ALA A 272 13.63 -23.64 11.80
N VAL A 273 14.00 -23.31 10.57
CA VAL A 273 13.74 -24.12 9.36
C VAL A 273 14.14 -25.59 9.58
N GLY A 274 13.19 -26.51 9.44
CA GLY A 274 13.40 -27.96 9.59
C GLY A 274 13.30 -28.53 11.02
N THR A 275 12.92 -27.72 12.02
CA THR A 275 12.65 -28.20 13.41
C THR A 275 11.16 -28.28 13.75
N TRP A 276 10.31 -27.77 12.87
CA TRP A 276 8.86 -27.67 13.02
C TRP A 276 8.19 -28.12 11.71
N ASP A 277 7.05 -28.79 11.82
CA ASP A 277 6.33 -29.44 10.71
C ASP A 277 5.36 -28.46 10.01
N GLY A 278 5.76 -27.21 9.73
CA GLY A 278 4.88 -26.27 9.03
C GLY A 278 5.54 -25.43 7.95
N GLU A 279 4.73 -24.97 7.00
CA GLU A 279 5.12 -24.31 5.75
C GLU A 279 5.21 -22.78 5.87
N LEU A 280 5.30 -22.06 4.75
CA LEU A 280 5.48 -20.61 4.69
C LEU A 280 4.38 -19.87 5.48
N VAL A 281 3.10 -20.11 5.16
CA VAL A 281 1.99 -19.36 5.78
C VAL A 281 1.88 -19.67 7.26
N GLU A 282 2.04 -20.93 7.65
CA GLU A 282 1.95 -21.33 9.05
C GLU A 282 3.14 -20.79 9.88
N ARG A 283 4.35 -20.78 9.32
CA ARG A 283 5.52 -20.19 9.98
C ARG A 283 5.35 -18.69 10.17
N LEU A 284 4.82 -18.01 9.17
CA LEU A 284 4.43 -16.60 9.26
C LEU A 284 3.36 -16.41 10.35
N ALA A 285 2.34 -17.27 10.40
CA ALA A 285 1.30 -17.21 11.42
C ALA A 285 1.85 -17.38 12.85
N CYS A 286 2.78 -18.31 13.07
CA CYS A 286 3.45 -18.48 14.36
C CYS A 286 4.32 -17.26 14.72
N CYS A 287 5.09 -16.74 13.77
CA CYS A 287 5.95 -15.58 13.95
C CYS A 287 5.15 -14.31 14.30
N MET A 288 3.99 -14.12 13.66
CA MET A 288 3.09 -12.98 13.90
C MET A 288 2.16 -13.17 15.11
N ASN A 289 2.31 -14.27 15.87
CA ASN A 289 1.41 -14.60 16.98
C ASN A 289 -0.08 -14.54 16.58
N THR A 290 -0.41 -15.10 15.42
CA THR A 290 -1.79 -15.17 14.91
C THR A 290 -2.65 -15.95 15.90
N ASP A 291 -3.85 -15.44 16.16
CA ASP A 291 -4.78 -15.93 17.19
C ASP A 291 -4.20 -15.92 18.61
N GLY A 292 -3.19 -15.10 18.89
CA GLY A 292 -2.59 -14.99 20.21
C GLY A 292 -2.02 -16.32 20.73
N LYS A 293 -1.64 -17.25 19.84
CA LYS A 293 -1.24 -18.62 20.19
C LYS A 293 -0.07 -18.70 21.18
N SER A 294 0.89 -17.79 21.10
CA SER A 294 1.99 -17.69 22.06
C SER A 294 1.59 -17.05 23.40
N GLU A 295 0.43 -16.41 23.44
CA GLU A 295 -0.17 -15.71 24.60
C GLU A 295 -1.43 -16.42 25.14
N GLY A 296 -1.69 -17.66 24.69
CA GLY A 296 -2.80 -18.48 25.17
C GLY A 296 -4.16 -18.22 24.53
N GLY A 297 -4.20 -17.60 23.35
CA GLY A 297 -5.46 -17.33 22.63
C GLY A 297 -6.07 -15.96 22.93
N ALA A 298 -5.25 -14.96 23.26
CA ALA A 298 -5.71 -13.67 23.78
C ALA A 298 -6.45 -12.79 22.75
N HIS A 299 -6.31 -13.05 21.46
CA HIS A 299 -6.94 -12.29 20.37
C HIS A 299 -7.18 -13.19 19.16
N LYS A 300 -7.93 -12.69 18.17
CA LYS A 300 -8.22 -13.39 16.90
C LYS A 300 -7.52 -12.68 15.73
N GLY A 301 -7.01 -13.45 14.78
CA GLY A 301 -6.23 -12.93 13.65
C GLY A 301 -4.86 -12.38 14.06
N THR A 302 -4.36 -11.40 13.31
CA THR A 302 -2.99 -10.89 13.43
C THR A 302 -2.98 -9.42 13.85
N ASN A 303 -2.18 -9.09 14.85
CA ASN A 303 -1.95 -7.70 15.24
C ASN A 303 -0.90 -7.07 14.32
N VAL A 304 -1.14 -5.85 13.81
CA VAL A 304 -0.22 -5.13 12.91
C VAL A 304 1.19 -4.94 13.49
N PHE A 305 1.34 -4.75 14.80
CA PHE A 305 2.64 -4.62 15.44
C PHE A 305 3.36 -5.97 15.53
N LYS A 306 2.63 -7.07 15.69
CA LYS A 306 3.21 -8.42 15.60
C LYS A 306 3.60 -8.79 14.17
N MET A 307 2.86 -8.26 13.19
CA MET A 307 3.22 -8.35 11.79
C MET A 307 4.57 -7.64 11.51
N GLN A 308 4.74 -6.41 11.98
CA GLN A 308 6.01 -5.66 11.87
C GLN A 308 7.18 -6.38 12.54
N GLU A 309 7.02 -6.77 13.82
CA GLU A 309 8.04 -7.50 14.57
C GLU A 309 8.48 -8.76 13.83
N CYS A 310 7.52 -9.49 13.24
CA CYS A 310 7.79 -10.67 12.47
C CYS A 310 8.56 -10.39 11.17
N ILE A 311 8.18 -9.36 10.39
CA ILE A 311 8.91 -9.02 9.15
C ILE A 311 10.36 -8.64 9.47
N ASP A 312 10.59 -7.81 10.48
CA ASP A 312 11.93 -7.39 10.88
C ASP A 312 12.80 -8.59 11.32
N GLU A 313 12.23 -9.51 12.11
CA GLU A 313 12.93 -10.72 12.52
C GLU A 313 13.20 -11.64 11.33
N TRP A 314 12.23 -11.82 10.44
CA TRP A 314 12.37 -12.64 9.23
C TRP A 314 13.47 -12.13 8.30
N LEU A 315 13.53 -10.81 8.08
CA LEU A 315 14.58 -10.18 7.27
C LEU A 315 15.96 -10.35 7.93
N ASN A 316 16.07 -10.33 9.25
CA ASN A 316 17.33 -10.59 9.94
C ASN A 316 17.77 -12.05 9.81
N ASP A 317 16.84 -12.99 9.98
CA ASP A 317 17.10 -14.42 9.95
C ASP A 317 17.49 -14.94 8.57
N THR A 318 16.85 -14.41 7.54
CA THR A 318 17.20 -14.66 6.13
C THR A 318 18.48 -13.92 5.71
N GLY A 319 19.00 -13.06 6.59
CA GLY A 319 20.17 -12.23 6.33
C GLY A 319 19.91 -11.09 5.36
N LEU A 320 18.66 -10.77 5.05
CA LEU A 320 18.23 -9.77 4.06
C LEU A 320 17.90 -8.39 4.65
N ALA A 321 18.09 -8.16 5.94
CA ALA A 321 17.91 -6.85 6.58
C ALA A 321 18.83 -5.73 6.04
N TYR A 322 19.91 -6.10 5.34
CA TYR A 322 20.74 -5.12 4.60
C TYR A 322 20.10 -4.71 3.25
N MET A 323 19.14 -5.50 2.73
CA MET A 323 18.55 -5.31 1.41
C MET A 323 17.13 -4.78 1.46
N PHE A 324 16.37 -5.11 2.51
CA PHE A 324 15.00 -4.64 2.71
C PHE A 324 14.83 -4.00 4.09
N TYR A 325 13.76 -3.24 4.21
CA TYR A 325 13.23 -2.77 5.48
C TYR A 325 11.70 -2.78 5.43
N GLU A 326 11.08 -2.79 6.59
CA GLU A 326 9.65 -2.60 6.77
C GLU A 326 9.36 -1.17 7.24
N ARG A 327 8.21 -0.62 6.82
CA ARG A 327 7.59 0.48 7.53
C ARG A 327 6.08 0.28 7.58
N THR A 328 5.49 0.61 8.72
CA THR A 328 4.04 0.72 8.84
C THR A 328 3.60 2.16 8.95
N ILE A 329 2.57 2.50 8.20
CA ILE A 329 1.93 3.81 8.20
C ILE A 329 0.51 3.64 8.71
N GLU A 330 0.18 4.33 9.80
CA GLU A 330 -1.20 4.48 10.28
C GLU A 330 -1.94 5.49 9.40
N ARG A 331 -3.19 5.17 9.05
CA ARG A 331 -4.08 6.01 8.23
C ARG A 331 -3.39 6.56 6.99
N PRO A 332 -2.83 5.70 6.12
CA PRO A 332 -2.09 6.15 4.95
C PRO A 332 -3.03 6.86 3.98
N SER A 333 -2.59 7.94 3.33
CA SER A 333 -3.35 8.52 2.22
C SER A 333 -3.29 7.61 0.99
N PHE A 334 -4.34 7.61 0.18
CA PHE A 334 -4.36 6.81 -1.05
C PHE A 334 -3.20 7.15 -2.01
N TRP A 335 -2.82 8.44 -2.10
CA TRP A 335 -1.66 8.89 -2.88
C TRP A 335 -0.34 8.31 -2.37
N LYS A 336 -0.21 8.11 -1.06
CA LYS A 336 0.96 7.47 -0.47
C LYS A 336 1.03 6.00 -0.90
N ILE A 337 -0.10 5.28 -0.85
CA ILE A 337 -0.18 3.89 -1.33
C ILE A 337 0.22 3.81 -2.80
N GLU A 338 -0.32 4.69 -3.64
CA GLU A 338 0.03 4.73 -5.06
C GLU A 338 1.54 5.00 -5.26
N GLU A 339 2.11 5.95 -4.52
CA GLU A 339 3.54 6.26 -4.57
C GLU A 339 4.38 5.00 -4.28
N GLU A 340 4.01 4.21 -3.27
CA GLU A 340 4.79 3.02 -2.90
C GLU A 340 4.61 1.85 -3.87
N VAL A 341 3.39 1.61 -4.33
CA VAL A 341 3.15 0.60 -5.38
C VAL A 341 3.95 0.95 -6.63
N LYS A 342 3.98 2.22 -7.05
CA LYS A 342 4.77 2.69 -8.21
C LYS A 342 6.29 2.59 -8.04
N LYS A 343 6.80 2.62 -6.81
CA LYS A 343 8.21 2.34 -6.51
C LYS A 343 8.54 0.84 -6.55
N SER A 344 7.55 0.00 -6.84
CA SER A 344 7.63 -1.47 -6.79
C SER A 344 7.99 -1.98 -5.39
N GLU A 345 7.42 -1.32 -4.36
CA GLU A 345 7.38 -1.81 -2.99
C GLU A 345 6.16 -2.72 -2.81
N ASP A 346 6.23 -3.60 -1.81
CA ASP A 346 5.08 -4.42 -1.43
C ASP A 346 4.26 -3.76 -0.35
N VAL A 347 2.94 -3.71 -0.55
CA VAL A 347 2.00 -2.96 0.28
C VAL A 347 0.89 -3.90 0.70
N ILE A 348 0.75 -4.07 1.99
CA ILE A 348 -0.33 -4.81 2.66
C ILE A 348 -1.18 -3.77 3.37
N LEU A 349 -2.50 -3.84 3.23
CA LEU A 349 -3.43 -2.95 3.92
C LEU A 349 -4.17 -3.73 5.01
N LEU A 350 -4.32 -3.11 6.18
CA LEU A 350 -5.32 -3.52 7.16
C LEU A 350 -6.61 -2.75 6.89
N LEU A 351 -7.62 -3.46 6.42
CA LEU A 351 -8.98 -2.96 6.28
C LEU A 351 -9.66 -3.02 7.64
N GLY A 352 -10.21 -1.91 8.12
CA GLY A 352 -11.05 -1.84 9.32
C GLY A 352 -12.53 -1.81 8.96
N PHE A 353 -13.34 -2.58 9.67
CA PHE A 353 -14.79 -2.61 9.54
C PHE A 353 -15.43 -1.83 10.69
N TRP A 354 -16.21 -0.79 10.37
CA TRP A 354 -16.76 0.14 11.36
C TRP A 354 -18.27 0.27 11.26
N GLU A 355 -18.94 0.33 12.41
CA GLU A 355 -20.38 0.54 12.54
C GLU A 355 -20.67 1.74 13.44
N GLU A 356 -21.68 2.55 13.10
CA GLU A 356 -22.21 3.55 14.04
C GLU A 356 -23.12 2.87 15.09
N GLN A 357 -22.56 2.67 16.28
CA GLN A 357 -23.23 2.10 17.44
C GLN A 357 -23.53 3.19 18.48
N TYR A 358 -24.50 2.94 19.36
CA TYR A 358 -24.64 3.75 20.56
C TYR A 358 -23.57 3.31 21.56
N ASP A 359 -23.03 4.23 22.37
CA ASP A 359 -22.26 3.84 23.55
C ASP A 359 -23.23 3.09 24.46
N GLU A 360 -23.20 1.75 24.42
CA GLU A 360 -24.09 0.87 25.19
C GLU A 360 -23.29 0.13 26.27
N LYS A 361 -23.85 0.03 27.47
CA LYS A 361 -23.29 -0.79 28.56
C LYS A 361 -24.34 -1.75 29.10
N TYR A 362 -23.89 -2.97 29.38
CA TYR A 362 -24.65 -4.01 30.06
C TYR A 362 -24.17 -4.07 31.49
N LEU A 363 -25.02 -3.61 32.40
CA LEU A 363 -24.68 -3.43 33.79
C LEU A 363 -25.54 -4.35 34.65
N HIS A 364 -24.86 -5.19 35.42
CA HIS A 364 -25.48 -6.22 36.25
C HIS A 364 -25.36 -5.88 37.74
N SER A 365 -26.36 -6.28 38.53
CA SER A 365 -26.33 -6.20 39.99
C SER A 365 -27.14 -7.34 40.63
N GLU A 366 -26.69 -7.84 41.78
CA GLU A 366 -27.29 -8.94 42.57
C GLU A 366 -28.68 -8.62 43.19
N ILE A 367 -29.40 -7.66 42.64
CA ILE A 367 -30.70 -7.19 43.12
C ILE A 367 -31.83 -7.99 42.47
N ASP A 368 -32.88 -8.31 43.22
CA ASP A 368 -34.07 -8.98 42.68
C ASP A 368 -34.73 -8.12 41.57
N PRO A 369 -34.80 -8.62 40.33
CA PRO A 369 -35.30 -7.88 39.17
C PRO A 369 -36.80 -7.53 39.23
N ARG A 370 -37.53 -8.05 40.21
CA ARG A 370 -38.98 -7.81 40.37
C ARG A 370 -39.31 -6.69 41.35
N VAL A 371 -38.32 -6.18 42.08
CA VAL A 371 -38.52 -5.12 43.08
C VAL A 371 -38.49 -3.74 42.40
N PRO A 372 -39.26 -2.73 42.86
CA PRO A 372 -39.04 -1.35 42.45
C PRO A 372 -37.69 -0.84 42.97
N ILE A 373 -36.76 -0.50 42.07
CA ILE A 373 -35.37 -0.18 42.41
C ILE A 373 -35.15 1.34 42.31
N ASN A 374 -34.64 1.93 43.39
CA ASN A 374 -33.96 3.21 43.33
C ASN A 374 -32.47 2.91 43.04
N PRO A 375 -31.93 3.29 41.86
CA PRO A 375 -30.57 2.92 41.44
C PRO A 375 -29.48 3.56 42.30
N ILE A 376 -29.75 4.66 43.01
CA ILE A 376 -28.73 5.43 43.73
C ILE A 376 -28.06 4.58 44.82
N GLY A 377 -26.73 4.55 44.79
CA GLY A 377 -25.90 3.84 45.78
C GLY A 377 -25.75 2.34 45.52
N ILE A 378 -26.27 1.85 44.40
CA ILE A 378 -26.10 0.46 43.96
C ILE A 378 -24.80 0.36 43.16
N ALA A 379 -24.01 -0.66 43.48
CA ALA A 379 -22.86 -1.06 42.68
C ALA A 379 -23.33 -1.89 41.49
N TRP A 380 -22.93 -1.45 40.30
CA TRP A 380 -23.21 -2.06 39.02
C TRP A 380 -21.91 -2.62 38.45
N HIS A 381 -21.97 -3.90 38.08
CA HIS A 381 -20.90 -4.65 37.44
C HIS A 381 -21.08 -4.56 35.93
N GLU A 382 -20.16 -3.89 35.25
CA GLU A 382 -20.12 -3.86 33.80
C GLU A 382 -19.72 -5.25 33.27
N LEU A 383 -20.65 -5.87 32.54
CA LEU A 383 -20.42 -7.14 31.87
C LEU A 383 -19.94 -6.93 30.42
N TYR A 384 -20.38 -5.83 29.79
CA TYR A 384 -19.97 -5.42 28.45
C TYR A 384 -20.05 -3.89 28.31
N PRO A 385 -19.15 -3.22 27.56
CA PRO A 385 -18.03 -3.81 26.80
C PRO A 385 -16.79 -4.11 27.67
N GLN A 386 -16.65 -3.51 28.85
CA GLN A 386 -15.50 -3.77 29.73
C GLN A 386 -15.89 -4.67 30.90
N PHE A 387 -15.68 -5.98 30.73
CA PHE A 387 -16.00 -6.95 31.77
C PHE A 387 -15.25 -6.67 33.09
N CYS A 388 -15.97 -6.73 34.21
CA CYS A 388 -15.42 -6.58 35.57
C CYS A 388 -14.97 -5.17 35.93
N ASN A 389 -15.47 -4.16 35.21
CA ASN A 389 -15.49 -2.80 35.70
C ASN A 389 -16.69 -2.58 36.64
N TRP A 390 -16.51 -1.77 37.68
CA TRP A 390 -17.57 -1.52 38.69
C TRP A 390 -17.84 -0.03 38.79
N SER A 391 -19.11 0.34 38.86
CA SER A 391 -19.55 1.75 38.97
C SER A 391 -20.73 1.87 39.92
N GLU A 392 -20.85 3.00 40.61
CA GLU A 392 -21.95 3.26 41.55
C GLU A 392 -22.83 4.36 40.99
N CYS A 393 -24.14 4.13 40.93
CA CYS A 393 -25.06 5.16 40.44
C CYS A 393 -25.17 6.29 41.48
N THR A 394 -24.83 7.51 41.05
CA THR A 394 -24.76 8.70 41.91
C THR A 394 -26.03 9.55 41.83
N SER A 395 -26.72 9.54 40.68
CA SER A 395 -28.01 10.19 40.48
C SER A 395 -28.83 9.50 39.37
N TRP A 396 -30.13 9.75 39.33
CA TRP A 396 -31.01 9.27 38.25
C TRP A 396 -32.21 10.21 38.08
N ASN A 397 -32.81 10.19 36.88
CA ASN A 397 -34.02 10.92 36.54
C ASN A 397 -35.13 9.93 36.15
N ASP A 398 -36.06 9.75 37.09
CA ASP A 398 -37.31 9.02 36.92
C ASP A 398 -38.24 9.83 36.01
N THR A 399 -38.32 9.43 34.74
CA THR A 399 -38.93 10.26 33.69
C THR A 399 -40.45 10.13 33.67
N ASP A 400 -40.98 8.97 34.07
CA ASP A 400 -42.43 8.74 34.13
C ASP A 400 -43.03 8.96 35.53
N GLY A 401 -42.17 9.13 36.55
CA GLY A 401 -42.54 9.47 37.92
C GLY A 401 -43.07 8.29 38.72
N ASP A 402 -42.82 7.05 38.28
CA ASP A 402 -43.32 5.83 38.92
C ASP A 402 -42.46 5.36 40.12
N SER A 403 -41.35 6.06 40.37
CA SER A 403 -40.36 5.79 41.42
C SER A 403 -39.69 4.42 41.30
N ARG A 404 -39.58 3.89 40.08
CA ARG A 404 -38.95 2.61 39.75
C ARG A 404 -38.05 2.76 38.53
N LEU A 405 -36.83 2.25 38.63
CA LEU A 405 -35.95 2.13 37.46
C LEU A 405 -36.61 1.29 36.36
N SER A 406 -36.83 1.91 35.21
CA SER A 406 -37.55 1.35 34.07
C SER A 406 -36.96 1.83 32.73
N PRO A 407 -37.27 1.14 31.61
CA PRO A 407 -36.91 1.62 30.29
C PRO A 407 -37.52 3.01 30.03
N GLY A 408 -36.69 4.00 29.75
CA GLY A 408 -37.13 5.40 29.60
C GLY A 408 -36.49 6.37 30.59
N ASP A 409 -35.93 5.87 31.69
CA ASP A 409 -35.27 6.69 32.71
C ASP A 409 -33.85 7.08 32.31
N TYR A 410 -33.24 7.99 33.09
CA TYR A 410 -31.81 8.31 32.95
C TYR A 410 -31.06 7.98 34.24
N VAL A 411 -29.85 7.43 34.12
CA VAL A 411 -28.95 7.13 35.23
C VAL A 411 -27.60 7.83 35.05
N ASP A 412 -26.90 8.06 36.15
CA ASP A 412 -25.62 8.76 36.18
C ASP A 412 -24.62 8.03 37.09
N PHE A 413 -23.43 7.76 36.55
CA PHE A 413 -22.32 7.08 37.21
C PHE A 413 -21.11 7.99 37.47
N ASP A 414 -21.05 9.17 36.84
CA ASP A 414 -19.86 10.02 36.78
C ASP A 414 -20.11 11.48 37.24
N GLY A 415 -21.30 11.78 37.74
CA GLY A 415 -21.68 13.07 38.31
C GLY A 415 -22.26 14.07 37.29
N ASN A 416 -22.70 13.59 36.12
CA ASN A 416 -23.41 14.36 35.11
C ASN A 416 -24.86 13.85 34.99
N PRO A 417 -25.85 14.54 35.58
CA PRO A 417 -27.24 14.13 35.49
C PRO A 417 -27.72 14.21 34.03
N GLU A 418 -28.43 13.17 33.55
CA GLU A 418 -28.95 13.02 32.16
C GLU A 418 -27.96 12.42 31.13
N GLU A 419 -26.90 11.75 31.59
CA GLU A 419 -25.88 11.23 30.69
C GLU A 419 -26.21 9.87 30.03
N TRP A 420 -26.82 8.94 30.77
CA TRP A 420 -27.11 7.59 30.26
C TRP A 420 -28.62 7.31 30.27
N TYR A 421 -29.18 7.04 29.10
CA TYR A 421 -30.57 6.64 28.90
C TYR A 421 -30.74 5.13 29.15
N VAL A 422 -31.69 4.75 29.99
CA VAL A 422 -32.00 3.35 30.28
C VAL A 422 -32.84 2.80 29.14
N ARG A 423 -32.18 2.10 28.21
CA ARG A 423 -32.80 1.46 27.05
C ARG A 423 -33.66 0.26 27.48
N ASN A 424 -33.15 -0.54 28.41
CA ASN A 424 -33.84 -1.72 28.90
C ASN A 424 -33.46 -2.03 30.34
N VAL A 425 -34.36 -2.70 31.05
CA VAL A 425 -34.11 -3.30 32.36
C VAL A 425 -34.56 -4.75 32.26
N THR A 426 -33.68 -5.70 32.54
CA THR A 426 -33.94 -7.13 32.32
C THR A 426 -33.26 -7.99 33.40
N ILE A 427 -33.09 -9.29 33.14
CA ILE A 427 -32.50 -10.25 34.08
C ILE A 427 -31.18 -10.72 33.51
N THR A 428 -30.16 -10.79 34.36
CA THR A 428 -28.94 -11.53 34.09
C THR A 428 -28.83 -12.74 35.01
N ILE A 429 -28.41 -13.88 34.47
CA ILE A 429 -28.12 -15.10 35.23
C ILE A 429 -26.66 -15.51 35.04
N ASN A 430 -26.02 -15.91 36.14
CA ASN A 430 -24.70 -16.54 36.12
C ASN A 430 -24.88 -18.05 36.27
N VAL A 431 -24.30 -18.84 35.37
CA VAL A 431 -24.49 -20.29 35.32
C VAL A 431 -23.17 -21.04 35.15
N THR A 432 -23.05 -22.22 35.76
CA THR A 432 -21.87 -23.09 35.64
C THR A 432 -22.25 -24.53 35.30
N ASN A 433 -21.38 -25.26 34.58
CA ASN A 433 -21.53 -26.71 34.35
C ASN A 433 -20.36 -27.53 34.92
N GLY A 434 -19.62 -26.93 35.87
CA GLY A 434 -18.44 -27.49 36.50
C GLY A 434 -17.12 -27.28 35.75
N THR A 435 -17.15 -27.04 34.43
CA THR A 435 -15.95 -26.73 33.62
C THR A 435 -16.00 -25.36 32.96
N HIS A 436 -17.20 -24.86 32.69
CA HIS A 436 -17.44 -23.56 32.06
C HIS A 436 -18.43 -22.74 32.91
N TRP A 437 -18.39 -21.42 32.75
CA TRP A 437 -19.29 -20.47 33.37
C TRP A 437 -19.70 -19.38 32.37
N LYS A 438 -20.90 -18.82 32.52
CA LYS A 438 -21.46 -17.82 31.58
C LYS A 438 -22.38 -16.83 32.30
N TYR A 439 -22.37 -15.57 31.86
CA TYR A 439 -23.44 -14.61 32.13
C TYR A 439 -24.39 -14.57 30.93
N LEU A 440 -25.68 -14.74 31.20
CA LEU A 440 -26.74 -14.73 30.19
C LEU A 440 -27.77 -13.66 30.52
N GLU A 441 -28.13 -12.84 29.54
CA GLU A 441 -29.16 -11.82 29.64
C GLU A 441 -30.47 -12.30 28.99
N PHE A 442 -31.59 -12.03 29.65
CA PHE A 442 -32.92 -12.35 29.13
C PHE A 442 -33.36 -11.39 28.02
N THR A 443 -33.59 -11.96 26.82
CA THR A 443 -33.99 -11.20 25.62
C THR A 443 -35.44 -10.68 25.63
N GLY A 444 -36.31 -11.18 26.53
CA GLY A 444 -37.72 -10.78 26.56
C GLY A 444 -37.99 -9.41 27.21
N GLY A 445 -36.98 -8.85 27.89
CA GLY A 445 -36.99 -7.49 28.44
C GLY A 445 -37.93 -7.24 29.63
N PHE A 446 -38.02 -5.96 30.03
CA PHE A 446 -38.63 -5.49 31.28
C PHE A 446 -40.04 -6.04 31.58
N ASN A 447 -40.90 -6.09 30.57
CA ASN A 447 -42.29 -6.51 30.74
C ASN A 447 -42.47 -8.03 30.96
N GLN A 448 -41.42 -8.83 30.69
CA GLN A 448 -41.46 -10.29 30.78
C GLN A 448 -40.59 -10.84 31.92
N ILE A 449 -39.98 -9.97 32.75
CA ILE A 449 -39.16 -10.37 33.90
C ILE A 449 -39.89 -11.39 34.79
N ASN A 450 -41.13 -11.12 35.16
CA ASN A 450 -41.92 -12.03 36.00
C ASN A 450 -42.13 -13.41 35.35
N GLN A 451 -42.29 -13.44 34.02
CA GLN A 451 -42.49 -14.69 33.29
C GLN A 451 -41.18 -15.49 33.22
N ALA A 452 -40.05 -14.85 32.96
CA ALA A 452 -38.74 -15.51 32.98
C ALA A 452 -38.39 -16.05 34.38
N MET A 453 -38.70 -15.30 35.44
CA MET A 453 -38.43 -15.73 36.82
C MET A 453 -39.30 -16.90 37.29
N THR A 454 -40.57 -16.99 36.86
CA THR A 454 -41.50 -18.01 37.38
C THR A 454 -41.71 -19.19 36.43
N ASN A 455 -41.35 -19.02 35.15
CA ASN A 455 -41.43 -20.05 34.12
C ASN A 455 -40.41 -19.79 33.00
N PRO A 456 -39.11 -20.04 33.26
CA PRO A 456 -38.04 -19.82 32.29
C PRO A 456 -38.08 -20.79 31.10
N ASN A 457 -38.83 -21.90 31.15
CA ASN A 457 -38.88 -22.83 30.03
C ASN A 457 -39.46 -22.19 28.76
N GLY A 458 -38.69 -22.25 27.67
CA GLY A 458 -39.02 -21.65 26.38
C GLY A 458 -38.52 -20.22 26.19
N THR A 459 -37.95 -19.60 27.24
CA THR A 459 -37.37 -18.25 27.15
C THR A 459 -36.03 -18.25 26.42
N TRP A 460 -35.75 -17.13 25.74
CA TRP A 460 -34.51 -16.90 24.99
C TRP A 460 -33.60 -15.96 25.76
N TRP A 461 -32.33 -16.31 25.77
CA TRP A 461 -31.27 -15.58 26.46
C TRP A 461 -30.12 -15.41 25.48
N HIS A 462 -29.33 -14.37 25.66
CA HIS A 462 -28.07 -14.23 24.94
C HIS A 462 -26.93 -14.14 25.93
N GLU A 463 -25.79 -14.68 25.57
CA GLU A 463 -24.60 -14.63 26.39
C GLU A 463 -23.97 -13.25 26.33
N ILE A 464 -23.62 -12.69 27.48
CA ILE A 464 -22.91 -11.41 27.57
C ILE A 464 -21.42 -11.65 27.79
N HIS A 465 -21.09 -12.75 28.47
CA HIS A 465 -19.72 -13.13 28.79
C HIS A 465 -19.63 -14.66 29.03
N PRO A 466 -18.57 -15.36 28.58
CA PRO A 466 -17.38 -14.83 27.89
C PRO A 466 -17.58 -14.45 26.42
N GLU A 467 -18.58 -15.01 25.73
CA GLU A 467 -18.86 -14.68 24.34
C GLU A 467 -20.10 -13.77 24.27
N PHE A 468 -20.02 -12.61 23.60
CA PHE A 468 -21.11 -11.66 23.53
C PHE A 468 -22.08 -11.95 22.37
N CYS A 469 -23.38 -11.99 22.68
CA CYS A 469 -24.52 -12.26 21.80
C CYS A 469 -24.82 -13.70 21.29
N PRO A 470 -24.12 -14.81 21.63
CA PRO A 470 -24.64 -16.15 21.39
C PRO A 470 -26.01 -16.36 22.03
N THR A 471 -27.02 -16.72 21.22
CA THR A 471 -28.37 -16.96 21.74
C THR A 471 -28.59 -18.41 22.17
N VAL A 472 -29.24 -18.59 23.31
CA VAL A 472 -29.64 -19.89 23.87
C VAL A 472 -31.11 -19.89 24.28
N GLN A 473 -31.75 -21.06 24.27
CA GLN A 473 -33.11 -21.24 24.76
C GLN A 473 -33.10 -22.20 25.94
N ILE A 474 -33.67 -21.80 27.08
CA ILE A 474 -33.88 -22.69 28.22
C ILE A 474 -35.01 -23.67 27.87
N VAL A 475 -34.75 -24.97 27.92
CA VAL A 475 -35.75 -26.02 27.59
C VAL A 475 -36.20 -26.84 28.80
N ASN A 476 -35.42 -26.82 29.88
CA ASN A 476 -35.78 -27.46 31.14
C ASN A 476 -35.22 -26.65 32.31
N TRP A 477 -35.98 -26.63 33.39
CA TRP A 477 -35.67 -25.94 34.64
C TRP A 477 -36.16 -26.80 35.80
N THR A 478 -35.27 -27.07 36.75
CA THR A 478 -35.54 -27.77 38.00
C THR A 478 -35.28 -26.82 39.15
N ASP A 479 -36.37 -26.33 39.72
CA ASP A 479 -36.43 -25.46 40.89
C ASP A 479 -35.91 -26.15 42.16
N ASN A 480 -35.17 -25.41 42.97
CA ASN A 480 -34.69 -25.82 44.29
C ASN A 480 -35.82 -25.86 45.36
N GLY A 481 -37.02 -25.39 45.00
CA GLY A 481 -38.24 -25.43 45.80
C GLY A 481 -38.73 -24.05 46.27
N ASP A 482 -38.12 -22.96 45.81
CA ASP A 482 -38.55 -21.60 46.12
C ASP A 482 -39.56 -21.02 45.10
N GLY A 483 -39.73 -21.70 43.97
CA GLY A 483 -40.70 -21.38 42.92
C GLY A 483 -40.26 -20.26 41.97
N ASN A 484 -38.98 -19.85 42.00
CA ASN A 484 -38.41 -18.83 41.13
C ASN A 484 -37.05 -19.29 40.61
N LEU A 485 -36.69 -18.83 39.42
CA LEU A 485 -35.33 -18.95 38.90
C LEU A 485 -34.37 -18.26 39.89
N SER A 486 -33.57 -19.04 40.60
CA SER A 486 -32.71 -18.55 41.67
C SER A 486 -31.46 -19.42 41.86
N PHE A 487 -30.61 -19.02 42.82
CA PHE A 487 -29.41 -19.77 43.19
C PHE A 487 -29.73 -21.24 43.48
N CYS A 488 -28.93 -22.16 42.95
CA CYS A 488 -29.06 -23.60 43.11
C CYS A 488 -30.18 -24.28 42.31
N ASP A 489 -30.78 -23.56 41.38
CA ASP A 489 -31.59 -24.16 40.32
C ASP A 489 -30.72 -24.83 39.26
N ASN A 490 -31.32 -25.79 38.56
CA ASN A 490 -30.67 -26.46 37.43
C ASN A 490 -31.44 -26.21 36.14
N ILE A 491 -30.75 -25.75 35.09
CA ILE A 491 -31.32 -25.51 33.76
C ILE A 491 -30.58 -26.31 32.67
N THR A 492 -31.24 -26.50 31.53
CA THR A 492 -30.63 -27.07 30.33
C THR A 492 -31.00 -26.26 29.10
N PHE A 493 -30.06 -26.09 28.17
CA PHE A 493 -30.28 -25.35 26.93
C PHE A 493 -30.67 -26.25 25.76
N LYS A 494 -31.38 -25.69 24.78
CA LYS A 494 -31.76 -26.39 23.55
C LYS A 494 -30.51 -26.79 22.76
N GLY A 495 -30.35 -28.09 22.50
CA GLY A 495 -29.21 -28.62 21.75
C GLY A 495 -27.98 -28.95 22.62
N ASP A 496 -28.01 -28.59 23.90
CA ASP A 496 -26.99 -28.97 24.89
C ASP A 496 -27.50 -30.17 25.72
N GLN A 497 -26.59 -31.09 26.07
CA GLN A 497 -26.89 -32.23 26.94
C GLN A 497 -26.37 -32.05 28.37
N GLY A 498 -25.70 -30.93 28.67
CA GLY A 498 -25.24 -30.57 30.00
C GLY A 498 -26.34 -29.98 30.89
N ILE A 499 -26.23 -30.23 32.21
CA ILE A 499 -26.99 -29.51 33.23
C ILE A 499 -26.14 -28.33 33.70
N TRP A 500 -26.75 -27.16 33.73
CA TRP A 500 -26.15 -25.92 34.22
C TRP A 500 -26.77 -25.55 35.56
N HIS A 501 -25.91 -25.31 36.54
CA HIS A 501 -26.27 -24.84 37.86
C HIS A 501 -26.33 -23.31 37.86
N VAL A 502 -27.40 -22.73 38.39
CA VAL A 502 -27.56 -21.28 38.53
C VAL A 502 -26.80 -20.81 39.77
N GLU A 503 -25.76 -20.02 39.56
CA GLU A 503 -24.96 -19.41 40.62
C GLU A 503 -25.51 -18.05 41.06
N GLU A 504 -26.28 -17.39 40.18
CA GLU A 504 -26.76 -16.04 40.45
C GLU A 504 -27.91 -15.66 39.53
N VAL A 505 -28.81 -14.83 40.05
CA VAL A 505 -29.87 -14.16 39.27
C VAL A 505 -29.96 -12.72 39.77
N GLY A 506 -29.73 -11.76 38.87
CA GLY A 506 -29.69 -10.34 39.19
C GLY A 506 -30.46 -9.48 38.20
N THR A 507 -30.53 -8.19 38.52
CA THR A 507 -31.08 -7.16 37.65
C THR A 507 -30.00 -6.70 36.69
N ASP A 508 -30.36 -6.64 35.41
CA ASP A 508 -29.53 -6.06 34.38
C ASP A 508 -30.16 -4.76 33.88
N ILE A 509 -29.32 -3.76 33.60
CA ILE A 509 -29.73 -2.56 32.88
C ILE A 509 -28.84 -2.38 31.66
N ILE A 510 -29.51 -2.12 30.54
CA ILE A 510 -28.87 -1.75 29.29
C ILE A 510 -29.02 -0.24 29.16
N ILE A 511 -27.90 0.46 29.17
CA ILE A 511 -27.86 1.91 29.11
C ILE A 511 -27.17 2.38 27.85
N GLU A 512 -27.68 3.44 27.22
CA GLU A 512 -27.11 4.07 26.03
C GLU A 512 -26.87 5.57 26.24
N LYS A 513 -25.79 6.13 25.70
CA LYS A 513 -25.49 7.57 25.77
C LYS A 513 -25.37 8.23 24.39
N GLY A 514 -25.91 9.45 24.29
CA GLY A 514 -25.54 10.43 23.27
C GLY A 514 -25.99 10.13 21.83
N THR A 515 -25.25 10.71 20.88
CA THR A 515 -25.31 10.39 19.45
C THR A 515 -24.46 9.15 19.18
N LYS A 516 -24.82 8.34 18.18
CA LYS A 516 -24.03 7.18 17.78
C LYS A 516 -22.55 7.56 17.58
N GLY A 517 -21.68 6.74 18.16
CA GLY A 517 -20.24 6.77 17.93
C GLY A 517 -19.82 5.67 16.95
N TRP A 518 -18.64 5.81 16.37
CA TRP A 518 -18.08 4.77 15.52
C TRP A 518 -17.38 3.71 16.36
N THR A 519 -17.76 2.46 16.14
CA THR A 519 -17.17 1.29 16.79
C THR A 519 -16.51 0.40 15.75
N ARG A 520 -15.26 0.00 16.01
CA ARG A 520 -14.54 -0.98 15.18
C ARG A 520 -15.11 -2.36 15.45
N ILE A 521 -15.56 -3.04 14.41
CA ILE A 521 -16.12 -4.39 14.48
C ILE A 521 -15.02 -5.43 14.30
N GLY A 522 -14.08 -5.18 13.41
CA GLY A 522 -12.97 -6.08 13.13
C GLY A 522 -12.17 -5.60 11.93
N GLY A 523 -11.38 -6.48 11.33
CA GLY A 523 -10.60 -6.12 10.15
C GLY A 523 -10.10 -7.29 9.32
N HIS A 524 -9.47 -6.98 8.20
CA HIS A 524 -9.00 -7.94 7.20
C HIS A 524 -7.72 -7.43 6.51
N TYR A 525 -6.75 -8.31 6.30
CA TYR A 525 -5.52 -7.96 5.58
C TYR A 525 -5.63 -8.33 4.10
N VAL A 526 -5.22 -7.41 3.24
CA VAL A 526 -5.17 -7.60 1.78
C VAL A 526 -3.85 -7.09 1.22
N THR A 527 -3.41 -7.68 0.10
CA THR A 527 -2.22 -7.22 -0.62
C THR A 527 -2.60 -6.38 -1.83
N VAL A 528 -1.93 -5.25 -2.03
CA VAL A 528 -2.17 -4.38 -3.18
C VAL A 528 -1.48 -4.94 -4.42
N ALA A 529 -2.29 -5.38 -5.39
CA ALA A 529 -1.86 -5.88 -6.69
C ALA A 529 -1.72 -4.75 -7.72
N GLY A 530 -2.54 -3.71 -7.61
CA GLY A 530 -2.52 -2.57 -8.52
C GLY A 530 -3.29 -1.36 -8.03
N VAL A 531 -3.06 -0.21 -8.66
CA VAL A 531 -3.65 1.09 -8.31
C VAL A 531 -4.01 1.89 -9.55
N ASN A 532 -5.10 2.66 -9.45
CA ASN A 532 -5.51 3.66 -10.43
C ASN A 532 -6.01 4.90 -9.70
N SER A 533 -5.13 5.88 -9.50
CA SER A 533 -5.48 7.06 -8.73
C SER A 533 -6.47 8.01 -9.40
N TYR A 534 -6.58 7.94 -10.73
CA TYR A 534 -7.46 8.83 -11.46
C TYR A 534 -8.91 8.42 -11.37
N ASP A 535 -9.18 7.12 -11.52
CA ASP A 535 -10.51 6.56 -11.32
C ASP A 535 -10.83 6.32 -9.84
N GLN A 536 -9.91 6.70 -8.94
CA GLN A 536 -9.94 6.35 -7.53
C GLN A 536 -10.28 4.87 -7.36
N ALA A 537 -9.42 3.99 -7.85
CA ALA A 537 -9.63 2.55 -7.78
C ALA A 537 -8.36 1.82 -7.35
N ILE A 538 -8.54 0.68 -6.71
CA ILE A 538 -7.46 -0.16 -6.19
C ILE A 538 -7.75 -1.63 -6.49
N ALA A 539 -6.70 -2.41 -6.71
CA ALA A 539 -6.78 -3.84 -6.96
C ALA A 539 -6.12 -4.62 -5.83
N PHE A 540 -6.80 -5.62 -5.29
CA PHE A 540 -6.31 -6.49 -4.23
C PHE A 540 -6.11 -7.92 -4.71
N SER A 541 -5.04 -8.55 -4.26
CA SER A 541 -5.06 -9.99 -3.99
C SER A 541 -5.63 -10.16 -2.59
N ASP A 542 -6.87 -10.63 -2.50
CA ASP A 542 -7.66 -10.69 -1.27
C ASP A 542 -7.78 -12.15 -0.82
N PRO A 543 -7.17 -12.52 0.32
CA PRO A 543 -7.09 -13.92 0.73
C PRO A 543 -8.43 -14.49 1.21
N TYR A 544 -9.53 -13.73 1.22
CA TYR A 544 -10.87 -14.20 1.55
C TYR A 544 -11.87 -14.09 0.41
N PHE A 545 -11.79 -13.03 -0.39
CA PHE A 545 -12.76 -12.74 -1.44
C PHE A 545 -12.11 -12.87 -2.82
N ASP A 546 -12.68 -13.73 -3.67
CA ASP A 546 -12.29 -13.87 -5.08
C ASP A 546 -13.34 -13.20 -5.97
N ASN A 547 -13.60 -11.90 -5.73
CA ASN A 547 -14.72 -11.19 -6.35
C ASN A 547 -14.64 -11.18 -7.88
N ALA A 548 -13.43 -11.08 -8.45
CA ALA A 548 -13.22 -11.13 -9.90
C ALA A 548 -13.65 -12.48 -10.49
N GLU A 549 -13.42 -13.58 -9.78
CA GLU A 549 -13.74 -14.94 -10.24
C GLU A 549 -15.24 -15.26 -10.20
N VAL A 550 -15.98 -14.62 -9.29
CA VAL A 550 -17.45 -14.68 -9.26
C VAL A 550 -18.12 -13.71 -10.24
N GLY A 551 -17.33 -12.99 -11.05
CA GLY A 551 -17.80 -12.08 -12.10
C GLY A 551 -17.90 -10.61 -11.68
N GLY A 552 -17.35 -10.25 -10.53
CA GLY A 552 -17.15 -8.87 -10.10
C GLY A 552 -16.05 -8.14 -10.88
N PRO A 553 -15.86 -6.84 -10.66
CA PRO A 553 -14.77 -6.08 -11.26
C PRO A 553 -13.41 -6.64 -10.83
N GLY A 554 -12.53 -6.90 -11.78
CA GLY A 554 -11.21 -7.45 -11.51
C GLY A 554 -10.54 -8.08 -12.72
N VAL A 555 -9.41 -8.74 -12.48
CA VAL A 555 -8.63 -9.46 -13.48
C VAL A 555 -8.26 -10.85 -12.98
N VAL A 556 -8.54 -11.85 -13.83
CA VAL A 556 -8.12 -13.24 -13.65
C VAL A 556 -7.27 -13.61 -14.87
N PRO A 557 -5.93 -13.44 -14.81
CA PRO A 557 -5.07 -13.47 -15.99
C PRO A 557 -5.03 -14.82 -16.71
N VAL A 558 -5.13 -15.91 -15.93
CA VAL A 558 -4.98 -17.28 -16.43
C VAL A 558 -6.29 -18.03 -16.22
N PRO A 559 -6.90 -18.56 -17.30
CA PRO A 559 -8.06 -19.43 -17.17
C PRO A 559 -7.73 -20.70 -16.38
N HIS A 560 -8.51 -20.97 -15.36
CA HIS A 560 -8.44 -22.16 -14.53
C HIS A 560 -9.88 -22.64 -14.19
N PRO A 561 -10.08 -23.73 -13.44
CA PRO A 561 -11.42 -24.22 -13.11
C PRO A 561 -12.35 -23.10 -12.61
N PRO A 562 -13.63 -23.05 -13.03
CA PRO A 562 -14.52 -21.96 -12.65
C PRO A 562 -14.90 -22.03 -11.18
N TYR A 563 -15.07 -20.86 -10.55
CA TYR A 563 -15.56 -20.72 -9.19
C TYR A 563 -16.96 -21.36 -8.98
N PRO A 564 -17.24 -21.98 -7.81
CA PRO A 564 -16.31 -22.25 -6.71
C PRO A 564 -15.41 -23.45 -7.00
N HIS A 565 -14.12 -23.31 -6.68
CA HIS A 565 -13.15 -24.41 -6.69
C HIS A 565 -12.44 -24.53 -5.34
N ASP A 566 -11.46 -25.42 -5.27
CA ASP A 566 -10.65 -25.64 -4.08
C ASP A 566 -9.76 -24.42 -3.81
N ALA A 567 -9.63 -24.02 -2.54
CA ALA A 567 -8.80 -22.91 -2.10
C ALA A 567 -7.31 -23.14 -2.45
N LEU A 568 -6.88 -24.41 -2.47
CA LEU A 568 -5.51 -24.80 -2.86
C LEU A 568 -5.14 -24.42 -4.31
N MET A 569 -6.11 -23.99 -5.14
CA MET A 569 -5.85 -23.48 -6.49
C MET A 569 -4.84 -22.35 -6.48
N HIS A 570 -4.99 -21.41 -5.56
CA HIS A 570 -4.19 -20.17 -5.54
C HIS A 570 -2.79 -20.35 -4.94
N ASN A 571 -2.46 -21.54 -4.42
CA ASN A 571 -1.10 -21.88 -4.00
C ASN A 571 -0.14 -21.94 -5.19
N ASP A 572 -0.66 -22.14 -6.40
CA ASP A 572 0.06 -21.88 -7.64
C ASP A 572 -0.11 -20.40 -8.01
N ALA A 573 0.95 -19.60 -7.81
CA ALA A 573 0.99 -18.17 -8.09
C ALA A 573 0.77 -17.80 -9.58
N GLN A 574 0.56 -18.78 -10.46
CA GLN A 574 0.00 -18.56 -11.79
C GLN A 574 -1.51 -18.24 -11.78
N TYR A 575 -2.28 -18.80 -10.83
CA TYR A 575 -3.71 -18.60 -10.70
C TYR A 575 -3.99 -17.56 -9.62
N VAL A 576 -4.26 -16.33 -10.06
CA VAL A 576 -4.51 -15.18 -9.18
C VAL A 576 -5.85 -14.53 -9.52
N SER A 577 -6.53 -14.00 -8.50
CA SER A 577 -7.68 -13.12 -8.62
C SER A 577 -7.31 -11.73 -8.12
N HIS A 578 -7.26 -10.75 -9.02
CA HIS A 578 -7.06 -9.35 -8.64
C HIS A 578 -8.38 -8.62 -8.65
N ASP A 579 -8.95 -8.40 -7.47
CA ASP A 579 -10.25 -7.80 -7.25
C ASP A 579 -10.19 -6.27 -7.26
N PHE A 580 -11.06 -5.62 -8.04
CA PHE A 580 -11.08 -4.17 -8.13
C PHE A 580 -12.16 -3.55 -7.24
N TYR A 581 -11.77 -2.52 -6.51
CA TYR A 581 -12.63 -1.75 -5.63
C TYR A 581 -12.49 -0.26 -5.89
N ASN A 582 -13.59 0.47 -5.72
CA ASN A 582 -13.56 1.93 -5.75
C ASN A 582 -12.98 2.47 -4.45
N VAL A 583 -12.35 3.63 -4.55
CA VAL A 583 -11.74 4.39 -3.47
C VAL A 583 -12.50 5.70 -3.36
N SER A 584 -12.83 6.11 -2.14
CA SER A 584 -13.40 7.42 -1.87
C SER A 584 -12.62 8.13 -0.79
N ASP A 585 -12.30 9.40 -1.03
CA ASP A 585 -11.74 10.29 -0.01
C ASP A 585 -12.79 10.62 1.07
N ASN A 586 -12.33 11.17 2.19
CA ASN A 586 -13.14 11.63 3.32
C ASN A 586 -13.94 10.48 3.95
N SER A 587 -13.20 9.54 4.52
CA SER A 587 -13.75 8.44 5.29
C SER A 587 -14.83 8.89 6.29
N PRO A 588 -16.01 8.24 6.32
CA PRO A 588 -17.07 8.58 7.27
C PRO A 588 -16.74 8.16 8.71
N SER A 589 -15.94 7.10 8.89
CA SER A 589 -15.51 6.56 10.18
C SER A 589 -14.10 7.06 10.57
N PRO A 590 -13.67 6.87 11.83
CA PRO A 590 -12.39 7.38 12.32
C PRO A 590 -11.20 6.49 11.95
N GLY A 591 -11.41 5.31 11.37
CA GLY A 591 -10.37 4.31 11.13
C GLY A 591 -9.34 4.72 10.08
N GLY A 592 -9.78 5.37 8.99
CA GLY A 592 -8.92 5.79 7.87
C GLY A 592 -9.17 7.21 7.40
N ASP A 593 -8.38 7.66 6.43
CA ASP A 593 -8.60 8.93 5.72
C ASP A 593 -9.45 8.73 4.44
N TRP A 594 -9.53 7.50 3.95
CA TRP A 594 -10.28 7.06 2.78
C TRP A 594 -10.84 5.66 3.00
N TRP A 595 -11.85 5.31 2.20
CA TRP A 595 -12.65 4.09 2.37
C TRP A 595 -13.02 3.44 1.04
N LEU A 596 -13.54 2.21 1.15
CA LEU A 596 -13.92 1.34 0.03
C LEU A 596 -15.45 1.14 0.02
N PRO A 597 -16.22 1.95 -0.71
CA PRO A 597 -17.68 1.92 -0.67
C PRO A 597 -18.32 0.64 -1.20
N ASP A 598 -17.62 -0.05 -2.09
CA ASP A 598 -18.10 -1.26 -2.77
C ASP A 598 -17.36 -2.53 -2.34
N TYR A 599 -16.61 -2.47 -1.23
CA TYR A 599 -16.02 -3.67 -0.64
C TYR A 599 -17.13 -4.64 -0.18
N PRO A 600 -16.94 -5.98 -0.24
CA PRO A 600 -18.03 -6.93 -0.04
C PRO A 600 -18.75 -6.77 1.30
N VAL A 601 -18.02 -6.53 2.39
CA VAL A 601 -18.59 -6.32 3.73
C VAL A 601 -19.40 -5.02 3.82
N SER A 602 -19.06 -3.99 3.04
CA SER A 602 -19.84 -2.74 2.98
C SER A 602 -21.13 -2.87 2.16
N THR A 603 -21.17 -3.77 1.19
CA THR A 603 -22.35 -4.03 0.35
C THR A 603 -23.28 -5.09 0.94
N ASP A 604 -22.72 -6.12 1.58
CA ASP A 604 -23.42 -7.12 2.38
C ASP A 604 -22.80 -7.21 3.78
N PRO A 605 -23.31 -6.41 4.74
CA PRO A 605 -22.82 -6.40 6.13
C PRO A 605 -22.86 -7.75 6.83
N THR A 606 -23.65 -8.73 6.36
CA THR A 606 -23.69 -10.05 7.00
C THR A 606 -22.37 -10.81 6.84
N LEU A 607 -21.53 -10.44 5.87
CA LEU A 607 -20.21 -11.03 5.67
C LEU A 607 -19.24 -10.68 6.81
N VAL A 608 -19.54 -9.65 7.63
CA VAL A 608 -18.70 -9.23 8.75
C VAL A 608 -18.56 -10.29 9.84
N TYR A 609 -19.46 -11.28 9.93
CA TYR A 609 -19.39 -12.33 10.94
C TYR A 609 -18.07 -13.09 10.96
N ASN A 610 -17.42 -13.30 9.80
CA ASN A 610 -16.09 -13.91 9.80
C ASN A 610 -15.03 -13.00 10.41
N PHE A 611 -15.19 -11.68 10.26
CA PHE A 611 -14.18 -10.68 10.58
C PHE A 611 -14.36 -10.01 11.94
N GLU A 612 -15.49 -10.27 12.62
CA GLU A 612 -15.78 -9.75 13.95
C GLU A 612 -14.64 -10.06 14.94
N GLU A 613 -14.11 -9.01 15.57
CA GLU A 613 -12.97 -9.00 16.48
C GLU A 613 -11.62 -9.46 15.88
N LEU A 614 -11.55 -9.68 14.57
CA LEU A 614 -10.28 -10.04 13.91
C LEU A 614 -9.32 -8.86 13.84
N ASN A 615 -8.03 -9.20 13.84
CA ASN A 615 -6.92 -8.27 13.60
C ASN A 615 -6.90 -7.11 14.61
N TRP A 616 -7.10 -7.47 15.89
CA TRP A 616 -6.89 -6.66 17.10
C TRP A 616 -7.90 -5.52 17.35
N TYR A 617 -8.57 -5.58 18.51
CA TYR A 617 -9.68 -4.71 18.96
C TYR A 617 -10.89 -4.69 18.01
N GLY A 618 -11.98 -5.35 18.40
CA GLY A 618 -13.27 -5.21 17.74
C GLY A 618 -14.39 -5.36 18.75
N ALA A 619 -15.56 -4.88 18.38
CA ALA A 619 -16.80 -5.10 19.08
C ALA A 619 -17.73 -5.95 18.22
N PRO A 620 -18.67 -6.65 18.84
CA PRO A 620 -19.75 -7.33 18.16
C PRO A 620 -20.53 -6.44 17.20
N TRP A 621 -20.89 -7.01 16.06
CA TRP A 621 -21.72 -6.34 15.07
C TRP A 621 -23.18 -6.30 15.52
N LEU A 622 -23.80 -5.12 15.54
CA LEU A 622 -25.18 -4.93 16.02
C LEU A 622 -26.23 -4.89 14.89
N GLY A 623 -25.85 -5.27 13.68
CA GLY A 623 -26.76 -5.39 12.54
C GLY A 623 -26.85 -4.14 11.65
N GLY A 624 -26.05 -3.11 11.91
CA GLY A 624 -25.98 -1.87 11.14
C GLY A 624 -25.09 -1.96 9.90
N PRO A 625 -25.05 -0.89 9.07
CA PRO A 625 -24.18 -0.83 7.90
C PRO A 625 -22.71 -0.78 8.32
N ILE A 626 -21.84 -1.41 7.52
CA ILE A 626 -20.40 -1.45 7.75
C ILE A 626 -19.67 -0.51 6.79
N GLN A 627 -18.80 0.34 7.33
CA GLN A 627 -17.83 1.12 6.57
C GLN A 627 -16.48 0.41 6.56
N THR A 628 -15.93 0.17 5.37
CA THR A 628 -14.62 -0.46 5.19
C THR A 628 -13.57 0.61 4.92
N GLU A 629 -12.60 0.76 5.81
CA GLU A 629 -11.59 1.83 5.75
C GLU A 629 -10.17 1.31 5.87
N ILE A 630 -9.19 2.13 5.49
CA ILE A 630 -7.78 1.73 5.55
C ILE A 630 -7.14 2.25 6.83
N GLU A 631 -6.90 1.36 7.78
CA GLU A 631 -6.35 1.70 9.10
C GLU A 631 -4.83 1.74 9.09
N TYR A 632 -4.19 0.78 8.41
CA TYR A 632 -2.75 0.68 8.33
C TYR A 632 -2.30 0.22 6.93
N ALA A 633 -1.12 0.68 6.52
CA ALA A 633 -0.36 0.06 5.45
C ALA A 633 0.97 -0.45 6.00
N VAL A 634 1.21 -1.75 5.86
CA VAL A 634 2.49 -2.42 6.13
C VAL A 634 3.23 -2.49 4.80
N ILE A 635 4.40 -1.86 4.72
CA ILE A 635 5.12 -1.65 3.46
C ILE A 635 6.51 -2.27 3.57
N ILE A 636 6.82 -3.18 2.66
CA ILE A 636 8.11 -3.86 2.58
C ILE A 636 8.86 -3.29 1.37
N SER A 637 9.97 -2.64 1.64
CA SER A 637 10.69 -1.83 0.65
C SER A 637 12.13 -2.34 0.47
N PRO A 638 12.63 -2.51 -0.77
CA PRO A 638 14.06 -2.67 -0.99
C PRO A 638 14.81 -1.38 -0.68
N LYS A 639 16.13 -1.47 -0.44
CA LYS A 639 17.01 -0.30 -0.30
C LYS A 639 17.64 0.13 -1.64
N PRO A 640 17.90 1.43 -1.84
CA PRO A 640 18.71 1.95 -2.96
C PRO A 640 20.21 1.60 -2.81
N ASN A 641 21.02 1.89 -3.82
CA ASN A 641 22.49 1.76 -3.74
C ASN A 641 23.19 2.77 -4.67
N LEU A 642 23.77 3.81 -4.12
CA LEU A 642 24.31 5.00 -4.76
C LEU A 642 25.84 4.92 -4.89
N THR A 643 26.31 4.81 -6.11
CA THR A 643 27.75 4.74 -6.40
C THR A 643 28.18 5.89 -7.30
N ILE A 644 29.37 6.43 -7.06
CA ILE A 644 30.01 7.32 -8.03
C ILE A 644 30.75 6.48 -9.07
N ARG A 645 30.36 6.61 -10.32
CA ARG A 645 30.93 5.83 -11.43
C ARG A 645 32.21 6.42 -11.98
N ASP A 646 32.21 7.72 -12.24
CA ASP A 646 33.36 8.42 -12.82
C ASP A 646 33.36 9.91 -12.46
N ASN A 647 34.55 10.53 -12.49
CA ASN A 647 34.70 11.98 -12.56
C ASN A 647 35.51 12.39 -13.78
N TRP A 648 35.24 13.60 -14.26
CA TRP A 648 35.96 14.20 -15.37
C TRP A 648 36.02 15.72 -15.24
N ILE A 649 36.94 16.33 -15.96
CA ILE A 649 36.95 17.77 -16.17
C ILE A 649 35.96 18.12 -17.29
N ASP A 650 35.10 19.10 -17.05
CA ASP A 650 34.18 19.67 -18.04
C ASP A 650 34.96 20.45 -19.11
N TRP A 651 35.62 19.74 -20.01
CA TRP A 651 36.47 20.33 -21.04
C TRP A 651 35.64 21.09 -22.09
N PRO A 652 36.01 22.32 -22.50
CA PRO A 652 37.29 23.03 -22.24
C PRO A 652 37.27 23.99 -21.04
N ASN A 653 36.35 23.85 -20.10
CA ASN A 653 36.27 24.63 -18.87
C ASN A 653 36.87 23.86 -17.66
N PRO A 654 38.20 23.93 -17.44
CA PRO A 654 38.86 23.20 -16.34
C PRO A 654 38.48 23.65 -14.93
N CYS A 655 37.63 24.67 -14.77
CA CYS A 655 37.14 25.14 -13.48
C CYS A 655 35.93 24.33 -12.97
N ARG A 656 35.49 23.31 -13.73
CA ARG A 656 34.36 22.46 -13.40
C ARG A 656 34.74 20.99 -13.41
N ILE A 657 34.45 20.30 -12.30
CA ILE A 657 34.57 18.84 -12.20
C ILE A 657 33.17 18.25 -12.31
N GLY A 658 32.96 17.45 -13.35
CA GLY A 658 31.78 16.63 -13.52
C GLY A 658 31.92 15.29 -12.79
N TYR A 659 30.81 14.76 -12.31
CA TYR A 659 30.72 13.42 -11.74
C TYR A 659 29.46 12.72 -12.26
N ARG A 660 29.50 11.40 -12.26
CA ARG A 660 28.33 10.55 -12.56
C ARG A 660 27.98 9.73 -11.33
N LEU A 661 26.79 9.98 -10.83
CA LEU A 661 26.14 9.19 -9.79
C LEU A 661 25.23 8.14 -10.44
N GLU A 662 25.24 6.92 -9.91
CA GLU A 662 24.36 5.83 -10.33
C GLU A 662 23.67 5.19 -9.13
N ASN A 663 22.35 5.00 -9.21
CA ASN A 663 21.60 4.12 -8.33
C ASN A 663 21.60 2.70 -8.91
N THR A 664 22.45 1.85 -8.38
CA THR A 664 22.57 0.42 -8.72
C THR A 664 21.63 -0.46 -7.91
N GLY A 665 20.99 0.08 -6.87
CA GLY A 665 20.07 -0.63 -5.99
C GLY A 665 18.68 -0.82 -6.60
N TYR A 666 17.80 -1.40 -5.79
CA TYR A 666 16.50 -1.90 -6.24
C TYR A 666 15.31 -1.03 -5.82
N SER A 667 15.59 0.04 -5.08
CA SER A 667 14.64 1.09 -4.73
C SER A 667 15.13 2.44 -5.27
N PRO A 668 14.22 3.38 -5.61
CA PRO A 668 14.61 4.72 -6.00
C PRO A 668 15.23 5.53 -4.85
N ALA A 669 16.22 6.35 -5.17
CA ALA A 669 16.79 7.33 -4.22
C ALA A 669 16.25 8.72 -4.55
N CYS A 670 15.28 9.22 -3.76
CA CYS A 670 14.48 10.40 -4.13
C CYS A 670 14.92 11.72 -3.51
N CYS A 671 14.67 12.82 -4.24
CA CYS A 671 14.99 14.19 -3.84
C CYS A 671 14.33 14.66 -2.51
N LYS A 672 13.27 13.98 -2.04
CA LYS A 672 12.66 14.24 -0.73
C LYS A 672 13.61 13.92 0.45
N THR A 673 14.63 13.08 0.26
CA THR A 673 15.65 12.79 1.30
C THR A 673 16.81 13.80 1.34
N GLN A 674 16.83 14.80 0.44
CA GLN A 674 17.89 15.82 0.36
C GLN A 674 19.32 15.25 0.41
N HIS A 675 19.61 14.19 -0.35
CA HIS A 675 20.96 13.60 -0.38
C HIS A 675 21.95 14.45 -1.20
N HIS A 676 23.22 14.46 -0.77
CA HIS A 676 24.25 15.33 -1.32
C HIS A 676 25.45 14.54 -1.81
N VAL A 677 26.07 15.00 -2.89
CA VAL A 677 27.38 14.53 -3.34
C VAL A 677 28.43 15.51 -2.84
N ASN A 678 29.54 14.98 -2.32
CA ASN A 678 30.71 15.79 -1.97
C ASN A 678 31.86 15.58 -2.96
N LEU A 679 32.70 16.59 -3.06
CA LEU A 679 33.98 16.55 -3.76
C LEU A 679 35.06 17.03 -2.79
N SER A 680 36.10 16.22 -2.64
CA SER A 680 37.30 16.52 -1.86
C SER A 680 38.52 16.54 -2.77
N LEU A 681 39.21 17.68 -2.77
CA LEU A 681 40.52 17.87 -3.38
C LEU A 681 41.53 18.24 -2.29
N SER A 682 42.83 18.19 -2.60
CA SER A 682 43.88 18.67 -1.68
C SER A 682 43.77 20.16 -1.33
N THR A 683 42.99 20.92 -2.11
CA THR A 683 42.82 22.37 -2.03
C THR A 683 41.53 22.80 -1.33
N GLY A 684 40.56 21.92 -1.15
CA GLY A 684 39.26 22.25 -0.58
C GLY A 684 38.22 21.15 -0.71
N ASN A 685 37.02 21.41 -0.18
CA ASN A 685 35.85 20.54 -0.27
C ASN A 685 34.65 21.32 -0.82
N TRP A 686 33.82 20.64 -1.61
CA TRP A 686 32.57 21.17 -2.17
C TRP A 686 31.45 20.16 -1.96
N THR A 687 30.22 20.66 -1.85
CA THR A 687 29.02 19.83 -1.65
C THR A 687 27.91 20.33 -2.56
N GLN A 688 27.15 19.41 -3.15
CA GLN A 688 26.05 19.72 -4.06
C GLN A 688 24.86 18.80 -3.78
N LEU A 689 23.66 19.38 -3.75
CA LEU A 689 22.39 18.64 -3.66
C LEU A 689 22.10 17.90 -4.97
N VAL A 690 21.60 16.67 -4.89
CA VAL A 690 21.04 15.95 -6.04
C VAL A 690 19.56 16.34 -6.19
N PRO A 691 19.15 17.02 -7.28
CA PRO A 691 17.83 17.63 -7.38
C PRO A 691 16.74 16.67 -7.91
N ILE A 692 17.12 15.47 -8.34
CA ILE A 692 16.22 14.50 -8.97
C ILE A 692 16.15 13.22 -8.15
N CYS A 693 15.04 12.49 -8.29
CA CYS A 693 15.00 11.11 -7.83
C CYS A 693 15.71 10.20 -8.84
N LEU A 694 16.58 9.32 -8.34
CA LEU A 694 17.27 8.32 -9.14
C LEU A 694 16.44 7.03 -9.15
N PRO A 695 15.88 6.61 -10.30
CA PRO A 695 15.12 5.35 -10.36
C PRO A 695 16.00 4.15 -10.01
N PRO A 696 15.40 3.03 -9.56
CA PRO A 696 16.13 1.80 -9.30
C PRO A 696 16.79 1.27 -10.57
N ARG A 697 17.86 0.47 -10.42
CA ARG A 697 18.58 -0.22 -11.51
C ARG A 697 19.09 0.73 -12.61
N LYS A 698 20.21 1.41 -12.31
CA LYS A 698 20.98 2.33 -13.17
C LYS A 698 20.36 3.71 -13.41
N GLY A 699 19.52 4.20 -12.50
CA GLY A 699 19.19 5.62 -12.48
C GLY A 699 20.49 6.43 -12.39
N SER A 700 20.74 7.33 -13.33
CA SER A 700 22.01 8.08 -13.38
C SER A 700 21.77 9.58 -13.33
N TYR A 701 22.61 10.28 -12.58
CA TYR A 701 22.65 11.73 -12.52
C TYR A 701 24.07 12.23 -12.80
N VAL A 702 24.15 13.27 -13.63
CA VAL A 702 25.40 13.98 -13.91
C VAL A 702 25.34 15.33 -13.24
N GLY A 703 26.26 15.57 -12.30
CA GLY A 703 26.41 16.85 -11.62
C GLY A 703 27.77 17.48 -11.88
N PHE A 704 27.92 18.73 -11.46
CA PHE A 704 29.14 19.51 -11.69
C PHE A 704 29.45 20.42 -10.52
N PHE A 705 30.69 20.35 -10.03
CA PHE A 705 31.24 21.26 -9.02
C PHE A 705 31.99 22.41 -9.68
N ASN A 706 31.67 23.65 -9.28
CA ASN A 706 32.48 24.82 -9.62
C ASN A 706 33.61 24.97 -8.61
N ILE A 707 34.81 24.53 -8.96
CA ILE A 707 35.96 24.56 -8.05
C ILE A 707 36.68 25.92 -8.02
N GLY A 708 36.54 26.75 -9.06
CA GLY A 708 37.21 28.05 -9.17
C GLY A 708 38.70 27.97 -9.52
N ALA A 709 39.27 29.10 -9.93
CA ALA A 709 40.65 29.17 -10.43
C ALA A 709 41.68 28.83 -9.33
N GLY A 710 42.72 28.06 -9.71
CA GLY A 710 43.82 27.67 -8.81
C GLY A 710 43.53 26.53 -7.84
N ASN A 711 42.31 25.97 -7.84
CA ASN A 711 41.93 24.89 -6.92
C ASN A 711 42.18 23.47 -7.44
N LEU A 712 42.77 23.31 -8.63
CA LEU A 712 43.19 22.00 -9.16
C LEU A 712 44.72 21.94 -9.27
N SER A 713 45.38 21.09 -8.46
CA SER A 713 46.83 20.91 -8.51
C SER A 713 47.28 20.02 -9.68
N CYS A 714 48.55 20.14 -10.10
CA CYS A 714 49.14 19.26 -11.13
C CYS A 714 49.19 17.77 -10.74
N GLN A 715 49.06 17.46 -9.45
CA GLN A 715 48.79 16.14 -8.93
C GLN A 715 47.68 16.30 -7.91
N ALA A 716 46.47 15.85 -8.25
CA ALA A 716 45.29 16.03 -7.42
C ALA A 716 44.69 14.66 -7.10
N GLY A 717 44.55 14.35 -5.81
CA GLY A 717 43.65 13.29 -5.38
C GLY A 717 42.23 13.82 -5.46
N VAL A 718 41.42 13.22 -6.33
CA VAL A 718 40.00 13.55 -6.51
C VAL A 718 39.20 12.47 -5.82
N ARG A 719 38.51 12.83 -4.74
CA ARG A 719 37.57 11.93 -4.06
C ARG A 719 36.18 12.53 -4.13
N THR A 720 35.24 11.76 -4.63
CA THR A 720 33.83 12.12 -4.73
C THR A 720 33.01 11.05 -4.06
N CYS A 721 32.14 11.43 -3.14
CA CYS A 721 31.25 10.51 -2.47
C CYS A 721 29.79 10.88 -2.70
N ALA A 722 29.00 9.88 -3.06
CA ALA A 722 27.56 9.92 -2.94
C ALA A 722 27.16 9.97 -1.46
N ASP A 723 25.90 10.34 -1.24
CA ASP A 723 25.25 10.46 0.07
C ASP A 723 26.14 10.90 1.24
N CYS A 724 26.76 12.08 1.13
CA CYS A 724 27.74 12.58 2.11
C CYS A 724 27.23 12.70 3.56
N PHE A 725 25.92 12.65 3.77
CA PHE A 725 25.30 12.82 5.09
C PHE A 725 24.64 11.54 5.61
N ASP A 726 24.81 10.41 4.90
CA ASP A 726 24.21 9.11 5.22
C ASP A 726 22.70 9.26 5.49
N VAL A 727 22.00 10.03 4.63
CA VAL A 727 20.57 10.32 4.75
C VAL A 727 19.70 9.33 3.98
N VAL A 728 20.30 8.60 3.04
CA VAL A 728 19.69 7.48 2.33
C VAL A 728 20.27 6.21 2.97
N ASP A 729 19.41 5.34 3.47
CA ASP A 729 19.83 4.01 3.94
C ASP A 729 19.98 3.09 2.72
N GLU A 730 21.20 2.65 2.46
CA GLU A 730 21.60 1.96 1.23
C GLU A 730 21.91 0.48 1.48
N THR A 731 21.91 -0.33 0.41
CA THR A 731 22.33 -1.73 0.52
C THR A 731 23.80 -1.88 0.89
N ASN A 732 24.63 -0.88 0.57
CA ASN A 732 26.06 -0.86 0.89
C ASN A 732 26.59 0.55 1.13
N GLU A 733 26.55 1.01 2.38
CA GLU A 733 27.06 2.32 2.82
C GLU A 733 28.56 2.58 2.54
N ASN A 734 29.32 1.55 2.12
CA ASN A 734 30.77 1.65 1.98
C ASN A 734 31.27 1.81 0.54
N ASP A 735 30.39 1.75 -0.48
CA ASP A 735 30.78 1.89 -1.89
C ASP A 735 30.42 3.24 -2.54
N ASN A 736 29.95 4.19 -1.71
CA ASN A 736 29.51 5.52 -2.14
C ASN A 736 30.64 6.40 -2.70
N CYS A 737 31.91 6.09 -2.42
CA CYS A 737 33.05 6.94 -2.74
C CYS A 737 33.91 6.41 -3.90
N TYR A 738 34.13 7.25 -4.90
CA TYR A 738 35.13 7.04 -5.95
C TYR A 738 36.34 7.93 -5.73
N THR A 739 37.54 7.37 -5.81
CA THR A 739 38.80 8.11 -5.64
C THR A 739 39.75 7.82 -6.79
N GLU A 740 40.31 8.88 -7.37
CA GLU A 740 41.28 8.80 -8.45
C GLU A 740 42.40 9.82 -8.26
N ASN A 741 43.56 9.54 -8.84
CA ASN A 741 44.69 10.46 -8.85
C ASN A 741 44.84 11.04 -10.25
N TRP A 742 44.73 12.36 -10.35
CA TRP A 742 44.86 13.10 -11.59
C TRP A 742 46.22 13.73 -11.71
N MET A 743 46.81 13.67 -12.90
CA MET A 743 48.11 14.25 -13.18
C MET A 743 48.10 15.07 -14.47
N CYS A 744 48.57 16.31 -14.37
CA CYS A 744 48.81 17.15 -15.53
C CYS A 744 49.88 16.52 -16.43
N GLY A 745 49.65 16.46 -17.73
CA GLY A 745 50.53 15.83 -18.72
C GLY A 745 50.33 14.33 -18.94
N ASP A 746 49.51 13.65 -18.12
CA ASP A 746 49.14 12.24 -18.30
C ASP A 746 47.88 12.16 -19.15
N VAL A 747 48.04 12.03 -20.47
CA VAL A 747 46.92 12.08 -21.43
C VAL A 747 46.21 10.74 -21.59
N LEU A 748 46.79 9.69 -21.02
CA LEU A 748 46.31 8.31 -21.06
C LEU A 748 45.66 7.86 -19.73
N LYS A 749 45.71 8.69 -18.67
CA LYS A 749 45.29 8.32 -17.30
C LYS A 749 45.98 7.05 -16.78
N ASP A 750 47.20 6.77 -17.23
CA ASP A 750 47.94 5.56 -16.84
C ASP A 750 48.74 5.72 -15.54
N GLY A 751 48.71 6.91 -14.95
CA GLY A 751 49.40 7.24 -13.71
C GLY A 751 50.86 7.63 -13.92
N ALA A 752 51.29 7.95 -15.15
CA ALA A 752 52.63 8.45 -15.45
C ALA A 752 52.63 9.58 -16.51
N VAL A 753 53.68 10.40 -16.49
CA VAL A 753 53.92 11.40 -17.56
C VAL A 753 55.20 11.01 -18.28
N THR A 754 55.08 10.49 -19.49
CA THR A 754 56.12 9.77 -20.22
C THR A 754 56.34 10.34 -21.64
N PRO A 755 57.41 9.93 -22.35
CA PRO A 755 57.54 10.25 -23.78
C PRO A 755 56.38 9.72 -24.64
N TRP A 756 55.62 8.74 -24.15
CA TRP A 756 54.48 8.19 -24.86
C TRP A 756 53.29 9.14 -24.84
N ASP A 757 53.04 9.84 -23.73
CA ASP A 757 52.04 10.92 -23.63
C ASP A 757 52.30 12.03 -24.65
N VAL A 758 53.58 12.42 -24.80
CA VAL A 758 54.00 13.40 -25.82
C VAL A 758 53.69 12.90 -27.22
N ALA A 759 53.96 11.62 -27.51
CA ALA A 759 53.69 11.03 -28.82
C ALA A 759 52.18 10.98 -29.14
N ILE A 760 51.35 10.63 -28.16
CA ILE A 760 49.89 10.63 -28.27
C ILE A 760 49.36 12.04 -28.49
N LEU A 761 49.76 13.01 -27.66
CA LEU A 761 49.34 14.41 -27.78
C LEU A 761 49.76 15.03 -29.13
N ASN A 762 50.97 14.72 -29.59
CA ASN A 762 51.47 15.14 -30.91
C ASN A 762 50.67 14.52 -32.06
N SER A 763 50.28 13.24 -31.93
CA SER A 763 49.45 12.55 -32.95
C SER A 763 48.03 13.13 -33.03
N TYR A 764 47.45 13.50 -31.88
CA TYR A 764 46.15 14.14 -31.77
C TYR A 764 46.15 15.52 -32.46
N PHE A 765 47.14 16.36 -32.15
CA PHE A 765 47.28 17.66 -32.82
C PHE A 765 47.52 17.53 -34.33
N ALA A 766 48.37 16.58 -34.74
CA ALA A 766 48.72 16.37 -36.15
C ALA A 766 47.60 15.75 -37.00
N GLY A 767 46.46 15.40 -36.40
CA GLY A 767 45.35 14.72 -37.09
C GLY A 767 45.72 13.31 -37.58
N MET A 768 46.80 12.73 -37.05
CA MET A 768 47.30 11.41 -37.42
C MET A 768 46.71 10.38 -36.45
N GLY A 769 45.52 9.86 -36.73
CA GLY A 769 44.79 8.92 -35.86
C GLY A 769 45.41 7.52 -35.68
N GLY A 770 46.75 7.40 -35.67
CA GLY A 770 47.47 6.13 -35.74
C GLY A 770 48.15 5.65 -34.46
N LEU A 771 48.20 6.42 -33.37
CA LEU A 771 48.95 6.07 -32.15
C LEU A 771 48.09 5.85 -30.88
N GLY A 772 46.81 6.25 -30.88
CA GLY A 772 45.88 6.10 -29.75
C GLY A 772 44.95 7.30 -29.60
N GLN A 773 43.91 7.20 -28.76
CA GLN A 773 43.04 8.34 -28.41
C GLN A 773 43.49 8.96 -27.07
N ILE A 774 43.32 10.27 -26.91
CA ILE A 774 43.52 10.95 -25.63
C ILE A 774 42.34 10.60 -24.70
N GLU A 775 42.63 10.02 -23.54
CA GLU A 775 41.63 9.65 -22.54
C GLU A 775 41.24 10.85 -21.66
N ALA A 776 42.18 11.78 -21.40
CA ALA A 776 41.93 13.01 -20.65
C ALA A 776 42.43 14.25 -21.41
N LYS A 777 41.54 14.95 -22.11
CA LYS A 777 41.93 16.12 -22.93
C LYS A 777 42.55 17.25 -22.10
N TRP A 778 42.03 17.49 -20.90
CA TRP A 778 42.49 18.57 -20.03
C TRP A 778 43.94 18.42 -19.56
N THR A 779 44.46 17.20 -19.46
CA THR A 779 45.86 16.98 -19.03
C THR A 779 46.86 17.31 -20.15
N GLY A 780 46.39 17.39 -21.40
CA GLY A 780 47.18 17.76 -22.57
C GLY A 780 47.32 19.27 -22.77
N ASP A 781 46.52 20.09 -22.08
CA ASP A 781 46.62 21.56 -22.04
C ASP A 781 47.56 21.96 -20.90
N VAL A 782 48.86 21.77 -21.13
CA VAL A 782 49.92 22.00 -20.15
C VAL A 782 50.34 23.48 -20.06
N LEU A 783 49.83 24.30 -20.99
CA LEU A 783 49.86 25.74 -20.99
C LEU A 783 48.41 26.26 -20.91
N PRO A 784 47.83 26.38 -19.70
CA PRO A 784 46.39 26.35 -19.49
C PRO A 784 45.68 27.58 -20.07
N ASP A 785 45.45 27.53 -21.38
CA ASP A 785 44.85 28.57 -22.20
C ASP A 785 43.53 28.10 -22.85
N GLY A 786 43.14 26.85 -22.61
CA GLY A 786 41.93 26.21 -23.09
C GLY A 786 42.09 25.51 -24.44
N TYR A 787 43.31 25.44 -24.99
CA TYR A 787 43.58 24.85 -26.31
C TYR A 787 44.78 23.89 -26.26
N ILE A 788 44.65 22.76 -26.94
CA ILE A 788 45.77 21.86 -27.17
C ILE A 788 46.48 22.27 -28.46
N THR A 789 47.71 22.76 -28.34
CA THR A 789 48.50 23.33 -29.44
C THR A 789 49.88 22.65 -29.58
N PRO A 790 50.67 22.96 -30.64
CA PRO A 790 52.05 22.49 -30.74
C PRO A 790 52.94 22.97 -29.59
N TRP A 791 52.57 24.07 -28.94
CA TRP A 791 53.31 24.59 -27.80
C TRP A 791 53.14 23.69 -26.58
N ASP A 792 51.95 23.12 -26.37
CA ASP A 792 51.69 22.13 -25.32
C ASP A 792 52.55 20.88 -25.51
N VAL A 793 52.62 20.38 -26.74
CA VAL A 793 53.50 19.25 -27.10
C VAL A 793 54.96 19.58 -26.79
N ALA A 794 55.42 20.77 -27.15
CA ALA A 794 56.80 21.19 -26.91
C ALA A 794 57.10 21.32 -25.41
N VAL A 795 56.19 21.91 -24.63
CA VAL A 795 56.36 22.08 -23.18
C VAL A 795 56.29 20.73 -22.46
N LEU A 796 55.34 19.86 -22.80
CA LEU A 796 55.28 18.50 -22.25
C LEU A 796 56.55 17.71 -22.58
N ASN A 797 57.08 17.83 -23.80
CA ASN A 797 58.34 17.19 -24.19
C ASN A 797 59.54 17.69 -23.36
N THR A 798 59.60 19.00 -23.04
CA THR A 798 60.64 19.51 -22.13
C THR A 798 60.52 18.91 -20.73
N LYS A 799 59.29 18.83 -20.19
CA LYS A 799 59.00 18.25 -18.87
C LYS A 799 59.46 16.81 -18.77
N VAL A 800 59.15 15.99 -19.78
CA VAL A 800 59.59 14.59 -19.87
C VAL A 800 61.11 14.48 -19.97
N ALA A 801 61.78 15.44 -20.60
CA ALA A 801 63.25 15.54 -20.62
C ALA A 801 63.86 16.04 -19.28
N GLY A 802 63.05 16.22 -18.23
CA GLY A 802 63.48 16.68 -16.91
C GLY A 802 63.72 18.18 -16.81
N LEU A 803 63.23 18.96 -17.78
CA LEU A 803 63.43 20.41 -17.88
C LEU A 803 62.09 21.14 -17.92
N GLY A 804 61.94 22.24 -17.17
CA GLY A 804 60.71 23.05 -17.19
C GLY A 804 59.54 22.47 -16.38
N GLY A 805 58.52 23.30 -16.18
CA GLY A 805 57.29 22.97 -15.47
C GLY A 805 56.09 22.90 -16.40
N ILE A 806 55.04 22.21 -15.97
CA ILE A 806 53.74 22.11 -16.65
C ILE A 806 52.65 22.54 -15.67
N SER A 807 51.55 23.08 -16.18
CA SER A 807 50.38 23.47 -15.40
C SER A 807 49.12 23.17 -16.18
N CYS A 808 48.19 22.44 -15.59
CA CYS A 808 46.85 22.20 -16.17
C CYS A 808 45.78 22.89 -15.31
N MET A 809 46.17 23.88 -14.50
CA MET A 809 45.26 24.61 -13.63
C MET A 809 44.30 25.46 -14.44
N CYS A 810 43.04 25.56 -14.01
CA CYS A 810 42.14 26.53 -14.60
C CYS A 810 42.61 27.98 -14.33
N THR A 811 42.72 28.77 -15.40
CA THR A 811 43.10 30.19 -15.37
C THR A 811 41.92 31.14 -15.60
N GLN A 812 40.74 30.63 -15.97
CA GLN A 812 39.55 31.45 -16.20
C GLN A 812 38.89 31.87 -14.89
N THR A 813 38.65 33.18 -14.72
CA THR A 813 37.70 33.70 -13.74
C THR A 813 36.29 33.50 -14.29
N CYS A 814 35.51 32.59 -13.72
CA CYS A 814 34.12 32.35 -14.15
C CYS A 814 33.30 33.65 -14.08
N PRO A 815 32.56 34.03 -15.14
CA PRO A 815 31.48 35.00 -14.98
C PRO A 815 30.40 34.37 -14.10
N TYR A 816 29.92 35.14 -13.12
CA TYR A 816 28.89 34.77 -12.15
C TYR A 816 27.58 34.33 -12.80
#